data_AF-A0A4Z0R0L7-F1
#
_entry.id   AF-A0A4Z0R0L7-F1
#
_cell.length_a   1.000
_cell.length_b   1.000
_cell.length_c   1.000
_cell.angle_alpha   90.00
_cell.angle_beta   90.00
_cell.angle_gamma   90.00
#
_symmetry.space_group_name_H-M   'P 1'
#
loop_
_entity.id
_entity.type
_entity.pdbx_description
1 polymer ?
#
loop_
_entity_poly.entity_id
_entity_poly.type
_entity_poly.pdbx_seq_one_letter_code
_entity_poly.pdbx_strand_id
1 'polypeptide(L)'
;MKKTKKALASLAIAGMALTMIPFNAFANGTIPTRLAGITAEQTAVVIADQTGYTGTAILSSSTSYGMVDALTSGPLAASLKAPILLTGAGSTLDAATKAELTKLAVKTVYVTSGTAVIKQGVLDELKGMGIEVVALGGFDRAETSVNIAKKMTGVTKVAVANSIPDALSIASIASATNQPILLTDKDVLPASVAAYLASAGVATSDVIGGTGIISDAVVAGLPGATRHFGMTAYDTNNQVIQDFAAALQFDNIYVANGETGIDALSGAPLAAQTKSAIVLTDGKTVPAVAAFTFSKSSASTVVTALGGTAVVTESIRTGVATGDVTSVPGELAITSVTALDDSNRFIEINFSKAVTGLQTADIIVENADTLDRYGVKSVQMSTNGLTATVELYAADDAGEVLEYLQDYNVTVNANGTILKATFNRAYSNKVRVQDINVGDKEIVVYADKTGEEITLKIPDNIKFDYEAALGELVQVWYNGDKQLTNYKIVSPTAKNDAIEVTKVNQIKLLSDGEKYDISEEDYTTSDQKFAFYLDGEKVDMADQVNKKFNFAKVGFDNSGDIEFVSAYTLKDVLIFDSVDGDEVIGVDGSASAGSFDASDATIIKDGKVISLADLKKGDLLFFNADADNNDGYAEVLNNKAATGEIETVYDNSIEVGGEIYDFDYDSEIAADFDYSQQAVYLNEDGDVADVDSDAAKELQAAGEVALYTDYAGNLIYISGDTVNLDSNEKVAVLTADILGYKSARDKVEVEALTQDGDELSFDIDLESLDTITVDGTEHDIDNGGSKDWTASLIAGNTGINLKDNTNVKADVNIMFDNEADAGSLVKLHVDDEGDLQELEFFKSNANAIGYDTITNANSLEAGDKYLSGYKLTSNTLMFNATDDSVDTDADDIVVSTFGDYQGSEITNGNFIFNGDKEVVAIWYDTTDSAEVTYEEAVITNVLRNTNQEIVSVTVYAGGEEKTLTVDKVTDSSLAKGDVVVLELDKDNNTLVQGFATATSDITNDGTKEYATRVTTGLTVSSVDVGNKTVTFTNDETYKLADSGLVLDGKDNNDISEKSLSDLRGKSNVTIVMDEKDGSFVKFFVMEPAN
;
A
#
# COMPACT_ATOMS: atom_id res chain seq x y z
N MET A 1 31.85 -66.94 32.43
CA MET A 1 32.57 -66.77 33.73
C MET A 1 33.15 -65.37 33.76
N LYS A 2 32.63 -64.49 34.62
CA LYS A 2 33.31 -64.01 35.84
C LYS A 2 34.35 -62.91 35.60
N LYS A 3 34.01 -61.72 36.16
CA LYS A 3 34.88 -60.75 36.86
C LYS A 3 35.82 -59.96 35.94
N THR A 4 36.01 -58.65 36.07
CA THR A 4 36.39 -57.80 37.23
C THR A 4 36.14 -56.35 36.80
N LYS A 5 35.42 -55.42 37.44
CA LYS A 5 35.22 -54.97 38.83
C LYS A 5 36.49 -54.52 39.58
N LYS A 6 36.49 -53.20 39.84
CA LYS A 6 37.07 -52.42 40.96
C LYS A 6 38.50 -51.87 40.79
N ALA A 7 38.59 -50.54 40.65
CA ALA A 7 39.06 -49.60 41.69
C ALA A 7 39.83 -48.41 41.08
N LEU A 8 39.21 -47.24 41.04
CA LEU A 8 39.89 -45.95 41.16
C LEU A 8 39.02 -45.09 42.07
N ALA A 9 39.25 -45.26 43.37
CA ALA A 9 38.64 -44.53 44.46
C ALA A 9 39.78 -43.81 45.19
N SER A 10 40.10 -42.57 44.78
CA SER A 10 40.94 -41.65 45.57
C SER A 10 41.17 -40.26 44.92
N LEU A 11 40.28 -39.77 44.05
CA LEU A 11 40.39 -38.39 43.50
C LEU A 11 39.02 -37.73 43.23
N ALA A 12 38.14 -37.72 44.23
CA ALA A 12 36.86 -36.99 44.13
C ALA A 12 36.35 -36.46 45.49
N ILE A 13 37.25 -36.22 46.44
CA ILE A 13 36.90 -35.76 47.81
C ILE A 13 37.07 -34.22 47.96
N ALA A 14 37.47 -33.51 46.90
CA ALA A 14 37.43 -32.03 46.85
C ALA A 14 36.26 -31.45 46.04
N GLY A 15 35.44 -32.28 45.37
CA GLY A 15 34.29 -31.83 44.56
C GLY A 15 32.92 -32.03 45.22
N MET A 16 32.85 -32.64 46.41
CA MET A 16 31.58 -32.95 47.10
C MET A 16 31.20 -31.95 48.21
N ALA A 17 31.73 -30.73 48.16
CA ALA A 17 31.33 -29.62 49.03
C ALA A 17 30.88 -28.36 48.25
N LEU A 18 30.63 -28.49 46.94
CA LEU A 18 30.30 -27.35 46.06
C LEU A 18 29.31 -27.71 44.94
N THR A 19 28.26 -28.49 45.23
CA THR A 19 27.10 -28.67 44.34
C THR A 19 25.81 -28.95 45.13
N MET A 20 25.54 -28.13 46.15
CA MET A 20 24.17 -27.90 46.64
C MET A 20 23.84 -26.44 46.39
N ILE A 21 23.63 -26.10 45.12
CA ILE A 21 22.80 -24.95 44.76
C ILE A 21 21.54 -25.59 44.17
N PRO A 22 20.34 -25.40 44.75
CA PRO A 22 19.13 -25.66 44.00
C PRO A 22 19.19 -24.74 42.78
N PHE A 23 19.29 -25.30 41.57
CA PHE A 23 18.94 -24.60 40.34
C PHE A 23 17.43 -24.34 40.34
N ASN A 24 16.99 -23.48 41.25
CA ASN A 24 15.87 -22.57 41.02
C ASN A 24 16.51 -21.19 40.88
N ALA A 25 17.37 -21.04 39.87
CA ALA A 25 17.45 -19.74 39.23
C ALA A 25 16.14 -19.61 38.45
N PHE A 26 15.07 -19.17 39.13
CA PHE A 26 14.09 -18.36 38.43
C PHE A 26 14.92 -17.20 37.91
N ALA A 27 15.24 -17.23 36.62
CA ALA A 27 15.61 -16.02 35.94
C ALA A 27 14.53 -15.01 36.34
N ASN A 28 14.94 -13.88 36.90
CA ASN A 28 14.09 -12.73 37.11
C ASN A 28 13.75 -12.20 35.71
N GLY A 29 12.98 -12.99 34.96
CA GLY A 29 12.55 -12.69 33.61
C GLY A 29 11.62 -11.51 33.71
N THR A 30 11.86 -10.50 32.88
CA THR A 30 10.97 -9.37 32.70
C THR A 30 9.59 -9.94 32.37
N ILE A 31 8.60 -9.66 33.23
CA ILE A 31 7.22 -10.03 32.96
C ILE A 31 6.82 -9.28 31.68
N PRO A 32 6.37 -9.99 30.63
CA PRO A 32 6.09 -9.37 29.35
C PRO A 32 4.90 -8.41 29.49
N THR A 33 4.99 -7.26 28.84
CA THR A 33 3.90 -6.28 28.78
C THR A 33 2.80 -6.70 27.80
N ARG A 34 3.01 -7.74 26.99
CA ARG A 34 2.03 -8.27 26.06
C ARG A 34 2.22 -9.77 25.83
N LEU A 35 1.12 -10.50 25.79
CA LEU A 35 1.04 -11.91 25.43
C LEU A 35 0.09 -12.04 24.24
N ALA A 36 0.64 -12.30 23.06
CA ALA A 36 -0.11 -12.28 21.81
C ALA A 36 0.52 -13.19 20.74
N GLY A 37 -0.34 -13.75 19.89
CA GLY A 37 0.00 -14.28 18.57
C GLY A 37 -0.85 -13.60 17.49
N ILE A 38 -0.72 -14.03 16.23
CA ILE A 38 -1.51 -13.51 15.10
C ILE A 38 -2.98 -13.90 15.27
N THR A 39 -3.25 -15.11 15.79
CA THR A 39 -4.60 -15.61 16.07
C THR A 39 -4.88 -15.75 17.57
N ALA A 40 -6.16 -15.96 17.93
CA ALA A 40 -6.56 -16.24 19.31
C ALA A 40 -5.96 -17.56 19.81
N GLU A 41 -5.86 -18.58 18.95
CA GLU A 41 -5.22 -19.87 19.25
C GLU A 41 -3.74 -19.69 19.59
N GLN A 42 -3.01 -18.91 18.78
CA GLN A 42 -1.61 -18.60 19.05
C GLN A 42 -1.45 -17.75 20.32
N THR A 43 -2.34 -16.80 20.56
CA THR A 43 -2.36 -16.02 21.82
C THR A 43 -2.57 -16.93 23.03
N ALA A 44 -3.49 -17.89 22.95
CA ALA A 44 -3.72 -18.88 23.99
C ALA A 44 -2.50 -19.78 24.24
N VAL A 45 -1.74 -20.13 23.19
CA VAL A 45 -0.45 -20.84 23.31
C VAL A 45 0.59 -20.01 24.05
N VAL A 46 0.74 -18.73 23.68
CA VAL A 46 1.68 -17.80 24.35
C VAL A 46 1.31 -17.59 25.83
N ILE A 47 0.01 -17.51 26.14
CA ILE A 47 -0.48 -17.44 27.52
C ILE A 47 -0.22 -18.75 28.26
N ALA A 48 -0.46 -19.91 27.62
CA ALA A 48 -0.23 -21.22 28.21
C ALA A 48 1.23 -21.40 28.64
N ASP A 49 2.17 -20.92 27.84
CA ASP A 49 3.61 -20.94 28.15
C ASP A 49 3.95 -20.23 29.45
N GLN A 50 3.28 -19.11 29.74
CA GLN A 50 3.50 -18.36 30.99
C GLN A 50 2.98 -19.10 32.22
N THR A 51 2.05 -20.04 32.06
CA THR A 51 1.50 -20.80 33.20
C THR A 51 2.45 -21.88 33.71
N GLY A 52 3.33 -22.40 32.85
CA GLY A 52 4.18 -23.57 33.14
C GLY A 52 3.42 -24.87 33.41
N TYR A 53 2.12 -24.93 33.08
CA TYR A 53 1.27 -26.08 33.30
C TYR A 53 1.50 -27.18 32.25
N THR A 54 1.44 -28.44 32.67
CA THR A 54 1.71 -29.60 31.81
C THR A 54 0.74 -30.75 32.13
N GLY A 55 0.62 -31.71 31.21
CA GLY A 55 -0.11 -32.97 31.43
C GLY A 55 -1.64 -32.89 31.30
N THR A 56 -2.27 -31.75 31.58
CA THR A 56 -3.72 -31.53 31.39
C THR A 56 -3.96 -30.21 30.68
N ALA A 57 -4.94 -30.16 29.78
CA ALA A 57 -5.39 -28.92 29.14
C ALA A 57 -6.93 -28.83 29.08
N ILE A 58 -7.44 -27.60 28.98
CA ILE A 58 -8.82 -27.33 28.59
C ILE A 58 -8.81 -26.94 27.11
N LEU A 59 -9.69 -27.53 26.31
CA LEU A 59 -9.88 -27.14 24.91
C LEU A 59 -11.22 -26.45 24.74
N SER A 60 -11.18 -25.21 24.25
CA SER A 60 -12.34 -24.37 24.00
C SER A 60 -12.42 -23.95 22.53
N SER A 61 -13.60 -23.56 22.07
CA SER A 61 -13.77 -23.01 20.72
C SER A 61 -13.42 -21.52 20.69
N SER A 62 -12.68 -21.08 19.68
CA SER A 62 -12.46 -19.66 19.38
C SER A 62 -13.65 -19.00 18.65
N THR A 63 -14.60 -19.80 18.14
CA THR A 63 -15.82 -19.27 17.50
C THR A 63 -16.78 -18.64 18.51
N SER A 64 -17.45 -17.54 18.13
CA SER A 64 -18.26 -16.73 19.04
C SER A 64 -19.40 -17.51 19.73
N TYR A 65 -20.07 -18.45 19.03
CA TYR A 65 -21.13 -19.27 19.64
C TYR A 65 -20.56 -20.30 20.64
N GLY A 66 -19.41 -20.91 20.30
CA GLY A 66 -18.74 -21.90 21.16
C GLY A 66 -17.99 -21.34 22.35
N MET A 67 -17.55 -20.07 22.25
CA MET A 67 -16.83 -19.38 23.31
C MET A 67 -17.69 -19.20 24.56
N VAL A 68 -19.00 -18.96 24.40
CA VAL A 68 -19.94 -18.76 25.53
C VAL A 68 -19.97 -19.96 26.47
N ASP A 69 -19.89 -21.17 25.92
CA ASP A 69 -19.84 -22.42 26.68
C ASP A 69 -18.57 -22.53 27.53
N ALA A 70 -17.47 -21.95 27.04
CA ALA A 70 -16.14 -22.04 27.64
C ALA A 70 -15.87 -20.96 28.70
N LEU A 71 -16.66 -19.89 28.80
CA LEU A 71 -16.46 -18.77 29.74
C LEU A 71 -16.30 -19.18 31.20
N THR A 72 -16.89 -20.31 31.56
CA THR A 72 -16.91 -20.84 32.92
C THR A 72 -15.74 -21.79 33.22
N SER A 73 -14.84 -21.99 32.26
CA SER A 73 -13.77 -22.98 32.35
C SER A 73 -12.54 -22.52 33.14
N GLY A 74 -12.34 -21.20 33.30
CA GLY A 74 -11.23 -20.63 34.08
C GLY A 74 -11.04 -21.29 35.45
N PRO A 75 -12.10 -21.37 36.29
CA PRO A 75 -11.99 -22.03 37.60
C PRO A 75 -11.61 -23.50 37.55
N LEU A 76 -12.13 -24.26 36.57
CA LEU A 76 -11.72 -25.64 36.38
C LEU A 76 -10.25 -25.72 35.92
N ALA A 77 -9.85 -24.90 34.96
CA ALA A 77 -8.48 -24.82 34.45
C ALA A 77 -7.47 -24.54 35.58
N ALA A 78 -7.76 -23.54 36.42
CA ALA A 78 -6.94 -23.22 37.59
C ALA A 78 -6.90 -24.37 38.62
N SER A 79 -8.03 -25.01 38.90
CA SER A 79 -8.10 -26.15 39.85
C SER A 79 -7.30 -27.36 39.38
N LEU A 80 -7.26 -27.59 38.07
CA LEU A 80 -6.53 -28.70 37.43
C LEU A 80 -5.07 -28.35 37.13
N LYS A 81 -4.66 -27.09 37.32
CA LYS A 81 -3.37 -26.57 36.83
C LYS A 81 -3.19 -26.88 35.34
N ALA A 82 -4.16 -26.47 34.55
CA ALA A 82 -4.25 -26.70 33.11
C ALA A 82 -4.39 -25.35 32.38
N PRO A 83 -3.71 -25.15 31.23
CA PRO A 83 -3.96 -23.99 30.40
C PRO A 83 -5.28 -24.17 29.63
N ILE A 84 -5.84 -23.06 29.15
CA ILE A 84 -6.95 -23.06 28.20
C ILE A 84 -6.36 -22.81 26.82
N LEU A 85 -6.48 -23.81 25.95
CA LEU A 85 -6.11 -23.74 24.53
C LEU A 85 -7.37 -23.67 23.67
N LEU A 86 -7.21 -23.17 22.44
CA LEU A 86 -8.34 -22.84 21.57
C LEU A 86 -8.28 -23.61 20.25
N THR A 87 -9.44 -23.82 19.62
CA THR A 87 -9.53 -24.36 18.27
C THR A 87 -10.68 -23.71 17.51
N GLY A 88 -10.50 -23.51 16.21
CA GLY A 88 -11.52 -22.93 15.33
C GLY A 88 -12.68 -23.88 14.99
N ALA A 89 -13.55 -23.43 14.07
CA ALA A 89 -14.77 -24.14 13.62
C ALA A 89 -14.51 -25.41 12.78
N GLY A 90 -13.26 -25.64 12.39
CA GLY A 90 -12.83 -26.68 11.46
C GLY A 90 -13.07 -28.10 11.97
N SER A 91 -12.90 -29.07 11.07
CA SER A 91 -12.94 -30.49 11.39
C SER A 91 -11.62 -31.04 11.94
N THR A 92 -10.54 -30.25 11.91
CA THR A 92 -9.20 -30.59 12.37
C THR A 92 -8.78 -29.70 13.54
N LEU A 93 -7.93 -30.23 14.41
CA LEU A 93 -7.38 -29.47 15.54
C LEU A 93 -6.47 -28.36 15.02
N ASP A 94 -6.57 -27.17 15.60
CA ASP A 94 -5.68 -26.07 15.26
C ASP A 94 -4.19 -26.46 15.42
N ALA A 95 -3.36 -26.07 14.46
CA ALA A 95 -1.97 -26.50 14.37
C ALA A 95 -1.12 -25.98 15.54
N ALA A 96 -1.32 -24.73 15.98
CA ALA A 96 -0.60 -24.16 17.10
C ALA A 96 -1.01 -24.84 18.41
N THR A 97 -2.31 -25.04 18.61
CA THR A 97 -2.82 -25.80 19.76
C THR A 97 -2.31 -27.24 19.77
N LYS A 98 -2.26 -27.92 18.62
CA LYS A 98 -1.72 -29.28 18.49
C LYS A 98 -0.24 -29.36 18.88
N ALA A 99 0.56 -28.41 18.41
CA ALA A 99 1.97 -28.30 18.76
C ALA A 99 2.14 -28.08 20.27
N GLU A 100 1.34 -27.19 20.85
CA GLU A 100 1.43 -26.86 22.27
C GLU A 100 0.98 -28.03 23.18
N LEU A 101 -0.10 -28.74 22.83
CA LEU A 101 -0.51 -29.96 23.53
C LEU A 101 0.60 -31.01 23.57
N THR A 102 1.38 -31.12 22.48
CA THR A 102 2.52 -32.02 22.39
C THR A 102 3.66 -31.55 23.28
N LYS A 103 4.02 -30.26 23.20
CA LYS A 103 5.06 -29.63 24.01
C LYS A 103 4.79 -29.74 25.51
N LEU A 104 3.55 -29.49 25.93
CA LEU A 104 3.10 -29.59 27.32
C LEU A 104 2.86 -31.03 27.79
N ALA A 105 3.16 -32.02 26.94
CA ALA A 105 3.03 -33.45 27.20
C ALA A 105 1.64 -33.84 27.72
N VAL A 106 0.58 -33.24 27.16
CA VAL A 106 -0.80 -33.40 27.64
C VAL A 106 -1.28 -34.85 27.49
N LYS A 107 -1.97 -35.35 28.52
CA LYS A 107 -2.56 -36.69 28.58
C LYS A 107 -4.08 -36.67 28.72
N THR A 108 -4.63 -35.57 29.22
CA THR A 108 -6.08 -35.40 29.35
C THR A 108 -6.47 -34.01 28.86
N VAL A 109 -7.48 -33.96 27.99
CA VAL A 109 -8.08 -32.71 27.51
C VAL A 109 -9.55 -32.68 27.91
N TYR A 110 -9.95 -31.62 28.61
CA TYR A 110 -11.35 -31.34 28.91
C TYR A 110 -11.93 -30.41 27.84
N VAL A 111 -12.95 -30.88 27.13
CA VAL A 111 -13.53 -30.15 26.00
C VAL A 111 -14.81 -29.46 26.45
N THR A 112 -14.85 -28.13 26.38
CA THR A 112 -15.90 -27.29 26.99
C THR A 112 -17.09 -27.02 26.07
N SER A 113 -17.21 -27.74 24.96
CA SER A 113 -18.35 -27.59 24.03
C SER A 113 -18.78 -28.94 23.48
N GLY A 114 -20.03 -29.01 23.01
CA GLY A 114 -20.55 -30.20 22.33
C GLY A 114 -19.99 -30.36 20.91
N THR A 115 -20.27 -31.51 20.28
CA THR A 115 -19.80 -31.83 18.91
C THR A 115 -20.39 -30.93 17.81
N ALA A 116 -21.46 -30.18 18.12
CA ALA A 116 -22.00 -29.16 17.25
C ALA A 116 -21.00 -28.00 17.04
N VAL A 117 -20.21 -27.70 18.06
CA VAL A 117 -19.24 -26.59 18.13
C VAL A 117 -17.84 -27.09 17.81
N ILE A 118 -17.31 -28.04 18.61
CA ILE A 118 -16.00 -28.67 18.37
C ILE A 118 -16.24 -29.98 17.64
N LYS A 119 -15.95 -30.01 16.34
CA LYS A 119 -16.33 -31.12 15.46
C LYS A 119 -15.72 -32.45 15.90
N GLN A 120 -16.38 -33.54 15.54
CA GLN A 120 -15.95 -34.90 15.89
C GLN A 120 -14.52 -35.21 15.41
N GLY A 121 -14.11 -34.67 14.25
CA GLY A 121 -12.74 -34.86 13.74
C GLY A 121 -11.65 -34.32 14.67
N VAL A 122 -11.88 -33.20 15.34
CA VAL A 122 -10.97 -32.64 16.36
C VAL A 122 -10.82 -33.61 17.54
N LEU A 123 -11.93 -34.20 17.99
CA LEU A 123 -11.92 -35.14 19.12
C LEU A 123 -11.20 -36.45 18.75
N ASP A 124 -11.33 -36.89 17.51
CA ASP A 124 -10.68 -38.10 17.01
C ASP A 124 -9.18 -37.87 16.80
N GLU A 125 -8.77 -36.67 16.38
CA GLU A 125 -7.37 -36.27 16.30
C GLU A 125 -6.70 -36.25 17.69
N LEU A 126 -7.35 -35.67 18.71
CA LEU A 126 -6.87 -35.72 20.10
C LEU A 126 -6.68 -37.16 20.59
N LYS A 127 -7.64 -38.05 20.33
CA LYS A 127 -7.51 -39.48 20.67
C LYS A 127 -6.36 -40.15 19.90
N GLY A 128 -6.18 -39.79 18.63
CA GLY A 128 -5.07 -40.25 17.79
C GLY A 128 -3.70 -39.86 18.35
N MET A 129 -3.62 -38.70 19.02
CA MET A 129 -2.43 -38.26 19.78
C MET A 129 -2.24 -39.02 21.11
N GLY A 130 -3.13 -39.96 21.45
CA GLY A 130 -3.09 -40.70 22.71
C GLY A 130 -3.56 -39.89 23.92
N ILE A 131 -4.35 -38.84 23.69
CA ILE A 131 -4.91 -37.97 24.73
C ILE A 131 -6.32 -38.47 25.11
N GLU A 132 -6.58 -38.56 26.42
CA GLU A 132 -7.92 -38.82 26.95
C GLU A 132 -8.79 -37.57 26.81
N VAL A 133 -9.92 -37.70 26.10
CA VAL A 133 -10.87 -36.61 25.88
C VAL A 133 -12.03 -36.71 26.87
N VAL A 134 -12.19 -35.68 27.72
CA VAL A 134 -13.31 -35.54 28.66
C VAL A 134 -14.27 -34.47 28.15
N ALA A 135 -15.37 -34.89 27.54
CA ALA A 135 -16.40 -33.97 27.04
C ALA A 135 -17.22 -33.36 28.20
N LEU A 136 -17.31 -32.03 28.24
CA LEU A 136 -18.08 -31.27 29.24
C LEU A 136 -19.27 -30.52 28.64
N GLY A 137 -19.39 -30.45 27.31
CA GLY A 137 -20.53 -29.82 26.64
C GLY A 137 -21.88 -30.43 27.06
N GLY A 138 -22.85 -29.56 27.37
CA GLY A 138 -24.24 -29.89 27.64
C GLY A 138 -25.16 -29.56 26.46
N PHE A 139 -26.47 -29.69 26.69
CA PHE A 139 -27.51 -29.27 25.74
C PHE A 139 -27.51 -27.76 25.49
N ASP A 140 -27.22 -26.99 26.53
CA ASP A 140 -27.12 -25.54 26.51
C ASP A 140 -25.95 -25.04 27.37
N ARG A 141 -25.65 -23.74 27.29
CA ARG A 141 -24.57 -23.09 28.05
C ARG A 141 -24.71 -23.25 29.57
N ALA A 142 -25.94 -23.35 30.07
CA ALA A 142 -26.20 -23.52 31.50
C ALA A 142 -25.83 -24.95 31.95
N GLU A 143 -26.22 -25.98 31.19
CA GLU A 143 -25.82 -27.35 31.44
C GLU A 143 -24.30 -27.54 31.27
N THR A 144 -23.67 -26.91 30.26
CA THR A 144 -22.21 -26.93 30.12
C THR A 144 -21.51 -26.35 31.35
N SER A 145 -21.96 -25.18 31.85
CA SER A 145 -21.41 -24.58 33.07
C SER A 145 -21.53 -25.49 34.30
N VAL A 146 -22.64 -26.23 34.41
CA VAL A 146 -22.85 -27.22 35.48
C VAL A 146 -21.93 -28.43 35.30
N ASN A 147 -21.71 -28.90 34.08
CA ASN A 147 -20.81 -30.03 33.80
C ASN A 147 -19.35 -29.69 34.13
N ILE A 148 -18.92 -28.45 33.85
CA ILE A 148 -17.64 -27.90 34.29
C ILE A 148 -17.58 -27.86 35.82
N ALA A 149 -18.59 -27.29 36.48
CA ALA A 149 -18.65 -27.17 37.94
C ALA A 149 -18.64 -28.53 38.67
N LYS A 150 -19.21 -29.60 38.07
CA LYS A 150 -19.17 -30.97 38.62
C LYS A 150 -17.76 -31.59 38.63
N LYS A 151 -16.82 -31.08 37.84
CA LYS A 151 -15.42 -31.54 37.84
C LYS A 151 -14.59 -30.88 38.94
N MET A 152 -15.09 -29.80 39.54
CA MET A 152 -14.45 -29.13 40.66
C MET A 152 -14.83 -29.80 41.98
N THR A 153 -13.92 -29.78 42.96
CA THR A 153 -14.14 -30.34 44.29
C THR A 153 -14.04 -29.26 45.36
N GLY A 154 -14.70 -29.47 46.50
CA GLY A 154 -14.67 -28.51 47.61
C GLY A 154 -15.42 -27.20 47.35
N VAL A 155 -16.41 -27.22 46.45
CA VAL A 155 -17.22 -26.05 46.09
C VAL A 155 -18.17 -25.69 47.24
N THR A 156 -18.04 -24.48 47.79
CA THR A 156 -18.96 -23.94 48.82
C THR A 156 -19.64 -22.65 48.38
N LYS A 157 -19.14 -22.01 47.32
CA LYS A 157 -19.61 -20.74 46.75
C LYS A 157 -19.56 -20.82 45.23
N VAL A 158 -20.48 -20.15 44.54
CA VAL A 158 -20.54 -20.07 43.07
C VAL A 158 -20.70 -18.63 42.60
N ALA A 159 -20.26 -18.32 41.38
CA ALA A 159 -20.62 -17.09 40.68
C ALA A 159 -21.73 -17.39 39.68
N VAL A 160 -22.69 -16.48 39.51
CA VAL A 160 -23.80 -16.60 38.57
C VAL A 160 -23.78 -15.41 37.63
N ALA A 161 -23.69 -15.67 36.32
CA ALA A 161 -23.62 -14.66 35.27
C ALA A 161 -24.56 -15.03 34.10
N ASN A 162 -24.86 -14.07 33.23
CA ASN A 162 -25.66 -14.30 32.01
C ASN A 162 -24.92 -13.84 30.75
N SER A 163 -24.34 -12.65 30.77
CA SER A 163 -23.63 -12.10 29.62
C SER A 163 -22.15 -12.53 29.60
N ILE A 164 -21.52 -12.44 28.42
CA ILE A 164 -20.10 -12.74 28.24
C ILE A 164 -19.21 -11.82 29.11
N PRO A 165 -19.34 -10.48 29.03
CA PRO A 165 -18.44 -9.61 29.80
C PRO A 165 -18.63 -9.72 31.32
N ASP A 166 -19.85 -10.01 31.80
CA ASP A 166 -20.09 -10.20 33.23
C ASP A 166 -19.45 -11.51 33.74
N ALA A 167 -19.52 -12.59 32.96
CA ALA A 167 -18.84 -13.84 33.30
C ALA A 167 -17.31 -13.65 33.33
N LEU A 168 -16.75 -12.92 32.36
CA LEU A 168 -15.33 -12.61 32.30
C LEU A 168 -14.88 -11.69 33.45
N SER A 169 -15.75 -10.78 33.90
CA SER A 169 -15.45 -9.83 34.99
C SER A 169 -15.06 -10.52 36.29
N ILE A 170 -15.61 -11.72 36.56
CA ILE A 170 -15.28 -12.51 37.74
C ILE A 170 -14.29 -13.65 37.45
N ALA A 171 -13.91 -13.89 36.19
CA ALA A 171 -13.22 -15.11 35.78
C ALA A 171 -11.90 -15.36 36.52
N SER A 172 -11.02 -14.37 36.63
CA SER A 172 -9.74 -14.53 37.35
C SER A 172 -9.94 -14.70 38.86
N ILE A 173 -10.88 -13.97 39.46
CA ILE A 173 -11.22 -14.04 40.89
C ILE A 173 -11.84 -15.39 41.24
N ALA A 174 -12.81 -15.83 40.45
CA ALA A 174 -13.46 -17.12 40.59
C ALA A 174 -12.45 -18.27 40.45
N SER A 175 -11.50 -18.12 39.53
CA SER A 175 -10.40 -19.05 39.34
C SER A 175 -9.43 -19.10 40.52
N ALA A 176 -9.06 -17.94 41.07
CA ALA A 176 -8.18 -17.85 42.23
C ALA A 176 -8.82 -18.36 43.53
N THR A 177 -10.16 -18.34 43.62
CA THR A 177 -10.92 -18.67 44.82
C THR A 177 -11.65 -20.03 44.76
N ASN A 178 -11.41 -20.83 43.71
CA ASN A 178 -12.04 -22.13 43.47
C ASN A 178 -13.59 -22.05 43.48
N GLN A 179 -14.13 -21.01 42.83
CA GLN A 179 -15.55 -20.72 42.72
C GLN A 179 -16.02 -21.03 41.28
N PRO A 180 -16.87 -22.04 41.06
CA PRO A 180 -17.43 -22.28 39.73
C PRO A 180 -18.30 -21.13 39.26
N ILE A 181 -18.26 -20.84 37.97
CA ILE A 181 -19.16 -19.88 37.31
C ILE A 181 -20.31 -20.67 36.68
N LEU A 182 -21.54 -20.31 37.00
CA LEU A 182 -22.76 -20.92 36.47
C LEU A 182 -23.50 -19.89 35.61
N LEU A 183 -23.99 -20.32 34.45
CA LEU A 183 -24.72 -19.44 33.53
C LEU A 183 -26.23 -19.54 33.73
N THR A 184 -26.91 -18.40 33.71
CA THR A 184 -28.37 -18.30 33.86
C THR A 184 -28.99 -17.50 32.71
N ASP A 185 -30.31 -17.63 32.55
CA ASP A 185 -31.09 -16.69 31.75
C ASP A 185 -31.56 -15.50 32.61
N LYS A 186 -32.04 -14.45 31.95
CA LYS A 186 -32.40 -13.18 32.61
C LYS A 186 -33.47 -13.34 33.68
N ASP A 187 -34.56 -14.01 33.33
CA ASP A 187 -35.76 -14.08 34.16
C ASP A 187 -36.03 -15.47 34.74
N VAL A 188 -35.20 -16.47 34.37
CA VAL A 188 -35.39 -17.87 34.74
C VAL A 188 -34.06 -18.49 35.13
N LEU A 189 -34.03 -19.14 36.30
CA LEU A 189 -32.92 -19.99 36.71
C LEU A 189 -33.04 -21.35 36.03
N PRO A 190 -32.08 -21.77 35.16
CA PRO A 190 -32.17 -23.03 34.45
C PRO A 190 -32.26 -24.24 35.39
N ALA A 191 -33.03 -25.25 35.01
CA ALA A 191 -33.27 -26.42 35.86
C ALA A 191 -31.97 -27.19 36.18
N SER A 192 -31.02 -27.25 35.24
CA SER A 192 -29.69 -27.85 35.43
C SER A 192 -28.91 -27.14 36.54
N VAL A 193 -28.93 -25.80 36.55
CA VAL A 193 -28.27 -24.96 37.56
C VAL A 193 -28.95 -25.12 38.91
N ALA A 194 -30.28 -25.04 38.97
CA ALA A 194 -31.03 -25.23 40.21
C ALA A 194 -30.77 -26.61 40.84
N ALA A 195 -30.71 -27.68 40.04
CA ALA A 195 -30.41 -29.04 40.49
C ALA A 195 -28.96 -29.18 41.01
N TYR A 196 -28.00 -28.53 40.35
CA TYR A 196 -26.62 -28.48 40.81
C TYR A 196 -26.50 -27.75 42.17
N LEU A 197 -27.08 -26.56 42.30
CA LEU A 197 -27.08 -25.79 43.54
C LEU A 197 -27.65 -26.58 44.73
N ALA A 198 -28.74 -27.33 44.50
CA ALA A 198 -29.37 -28.15 45.52
C ALA A 198 -28.52 -29.36 45.95
N SER A 199 -27.66 -29.89 45.07
CA SER A 199 -26.91 -31.13 45.32
C SER A 199 -25.44 -30.91 45.68
N ALA A 200 -24.85 -29.78 45.30
CA ALA A 200 -23.42 -29.48 45.46
C ALA A 200 -23.05 -28.87 46.82
N GLY A 201 -24.03 -28.58 47.70
CA GLY A 201 -23.76 -28.00 49.02
C GLY A 201 -23.32 -26.53 48.99
N VAL A 202 -23.75 -25.79 47.97
CA VAL A 202 -23.45 -24.36 47.78
C VAL A 202 -24.18 -23.53 48.84
N ALA A 203 -23.46 -22.71 49.59
CA ALA A 203 -24.00 -21.92 50.70
C ALA A 203 -24.23 -20.43 50.34
N THR A 204 -23.42 -19.88 49.44
CA THR A 204 -23.48 -18.48 49.01
C THR A 204 -23.24 -18.35 47.51
N SER A 205 -23.70 -17.26 46.92
CA SER A 205 -23.60 -17.00 45.48
C SER A 205 -23.22 -15.54 45.22
N ASP A 206 -22.33 -15.29 44.27
CA ASP A 206 -22.10 -13.93 43.73
C ASP A 206 -22.84 -13.80 42.40
N VAL A 207 -23.68 -12.79 42.28
CA VAL A 207 -24.46 -12.50 41.07
C VAL A 207 -23.76 -11.38 40.33
N ILE A 208 -23.23 -11.67 39.15
CA ILE A 208 -22.45 -10.71 38.37
C ILE A 208 -23.35 -10.15 37.26
N GLY A 209 -23.70 -8.87 37.40
CA GLY A 209 -24.58 -8.17 36.48
C GLY A 209 -25.83 -7.57 37.13
N GLY A 210 -26.36 -6.52 36.50
CA GLY A 210 -27.51 -5.76 36.99
C GLY A 210 -28.87 -6.45 36.77
N THR A 211 -29.95 -5.84 37.25
CA THR A 211 -31.32 -6.36 37.10
C THR A 211 -31.79 -6.42 35.65
N GLY A 212 -31.18 -5.61 34.77
CA GLY A 212 -31.40 -5.62 33.32
C GLY A 212 -31.02 -6.94 32.64
N ILE A 213 -30.14 -7.74 33.24
CA ILE A 213 -29.61 -8.98 32.67
C ILE A 213 -29.76 -10.20 33.57
N ILE A 214 -29.93 -10.01 34.89
CA ILE A 214 -30.30 -11.07 35.85
C ILE A 214 -31.33 -10.47 36.80
N SER A 215 -32.60 -10.82 36.62
CA SER A 215 -33.71 -10.30 37.42
C SER A 215 -33.64 -10.73 38.89
N ASP A 216 -34.35 -10.03 39.75
CA ASP A 216 -34.45 -10.40 41.17
C ASP A 216 -35.19 -11.72 41.39
N ALA A 217 -36.01 -12.17 40.42
CA ALA A 217 -36.65 -13.47 40.46
C ALA A 217 -35.64 -14.62 40.40
N VAL A 218 -34.58 -14.48 39.58
CA VAL A 218 -33.47 -15.44 39.54
C VAL A 218 -32.69 -15.40 40.84
N VAL A 219 -32.36 -14.20 41.34
CA VAL A 219 -31.59 -14.02 42.58
C VAL A 219 -32.30 -14.63 43.80
N ALA A 220 -33.62 -14.55 43.87
CA ALA A 220 -34.41 -15.17 44.93
C ALA A 220 -34.27 -16.71 44.99
N GLY A 221 -33.88 -17.35 43.88
CA GLY A 221 -33.62 -18.79 43.80
C GLY A 221 -32.19 -19.21 44.16
N LEU A 222 -31.29 -18.25 44.42
CA LEU A 222 -29.87 -18.52 44.69
C LEU A 222 -29.56 -18.54 46.20
N PRO A 223 -28.69 -19.44 46.68
CA PRO A 223 -28.30 -19.49 48.09
C PRO A 223 -27.41 -18.30 48.42
N GLY A 224 -27.77 -17.52 49.46
CA GLY A 224 -26.93 -16.47 50.04
C GLY A 224 -26.37 -15.46 49.03
N ALA A 225 -27.22 -14.97 48.11
CA ALA A 225 -26.81 -14.21 46.95
C ALA A 225 -26.35 -12.77 47.27
N THR A 226 -25.21 -12.34 46.72
CA THR A 226 -24.70 -10.96 46.73
C THR A 226 -24.54 -10.47 45.29
N ARG A 227 -25.09 -9.30 44.94
CA ARG A 227 -25.05 -8.78 43.57
C ARG A 227 -23.91 -7.76 43.39
N HIS A 228 -23.13 -7.93 42.33
CA HIS A 228 -22.06 -7.03 41.89
C HIS A 228 -22.37 -6.56 40.47
N PHE A 229 -22.54 -5.25 40.26
CA PHE A 229 -22.98 -4.73 38.96
C PHE A 229 -22.60 -3.26 38.77
N GLY A 230 -22.53 -2.86 37.50
CA GLY A 230 -22.54 -1.47 37.07
C GLY A 230 -23.57 -1.21 35.98
N MET A 231 -23.55 -0.01 35.38
CA MET A 231 -24.47 0.35 34.30
C MET A 231 -24.07 -0.30 32.97
N THR A 232 -22.78 -0.44 32.73
CA THR A 232 -22.19 -1.14 31.58
C THR A 232 -21.43 -2.40 32.02
N ALA A 233 -21.04 -3.24 31.05
CA ALA A 233 -20.15 -4.38 31.27
C ALA A 233 -18.83 -3.99 31.97
N TYR A 234 -18.27 -2.84 31.59
CA TYR A 234 -17.01 -2.34 32.14
C TYR A 234 -17.20 -1.75 33.55
N ASP A 235 -18.37 -1.17 33.83
CA ASP A 235 -18.72 -0.77 35.20
C ASP A 235 -18.94 -1.99 36.10
N THR A 236 -19.50 -3.10 35.58
CA THR A 236 -19.53 -4.37 36.32
C THR A 236 -18.12 -4.89 36.59
N ASN A 237 -17.22 -4.87 35.61
CA ASN A 237 -15.82 -5.26 35.81
C ASN A 237 -15.15 -4.38 36.88
N ASN A 238 -15.39 -3.07 36.84
CA ASN A 238 -14.93 -2.12 37.85
C ASN A 238 -15.44 -2.47 39.26
N GLN A 239 -16.76 -2.67 39.41
CA GLN A 239 -17.37 -3.00 40.69
C GLN A 239 -16.86 -4.34 41.23
N VAL A 240 -16.73 -5.35 40.37
CA VAL A 240 -16.21 -6.67 40.75
C VAL A 240 -14.75 -6.57 41.23
N ILE A 241 -13.87 -5.88 40.50
CA ILE A 241 -12.47 -5.72 40.92
C ILE A 241 -12.38 -4.98 42.26
N GLN A 242 -13.23 -3.97 42.48
CA GLN A 242 -13.27 -3.23 43.75
C GLN A 242 -13.78 -4.08 44.93
N ASP A 243 -14.89 -4.79 44.75
CA ASP A 243 -15.50 -5.61 45.81
C ASP A 243 -14.59 -6.77 46.24
N PHE A 244 -13.81 -7.30 45.30
CA PHE A 244 -12.89 -8.40 45.52
C PHE A 244 -11.43 -7.95 45.68
N ALA A 245 -11.16 -6.65 45.85
CA ALA A 245 -9.80 -6.11 45.93
C ALA A 245 -8.95 -6.77 47.05
N ALA A 246 -9.57 -7.21 48.14
CA ALA A 246 -8.89 -7.92 49.23
C ALA A 246 -8.41 -9.34 48.85
N ALA A 247 -8.99 -9.94 47.81
CA ALA A 247 -8.60 -11.25 47.29
C ALA A 247 -7.56 -11.16 46.16
N LEU A 248 -7.29 -9.95 45.67
CA LEU A 248 -6.39 -9.67 44.55
C LEU A 248 -5.02 -9.16 45.01
N GLN A 249 -4.02 -9.31 44.16
CA GLN A 249 -2.74 -8.62 44.20
C GLN A 249 -2.62 -7.74 42.96
N PHE A 250 -1.95 -6.59 43.10
CA PHE A 250 -1.81 -5.60 42.04
C PHE A 250 -0.35 -5.46 41.58
N ASP A 251 0.49 -6.46 41.85
CA ASP A 251 1.86 -6.54 41.29
C ASP A 251 1.83 -6.84 39.79
N ASN A 252 0.79 -7.56 39.34
CA ASN A 252 0.49 -7.77 37.93
C ASN A 252 -0.98 -7.41 37.68
N ILE A 253 -1.25 -6.74 36.57
CA ILE A 253 -2.59 -6.44 36.10
C ILE A 253 -2.67 -6.89 34.64
N TYR A 254 -3.67 -7.68 34.31
CA TYR A 254 -3.92 -8.06 32.92
C TYR A 254 -4.99 -7.17 32.34
N VAL A 255 -4.87 -6.81 31.07
CA VAL A 255 -5.91 -6.09 30.32
C VAL A 255 -6.28 -6.87 29.07
N ALA A 256 -7.58 -7.03 28.82
CA ALA A 256 -8.10 -7.83 27.71
C ALA A 256 -9.37 -7.20 27.12
N ASN A 257 -9.64 -7.48 25.85
CA ASN A 257 -10.87 -7.04 25.19
C ASN A 257 -12.07 -7.86 25.69
N GLY A 258 -13.05 -7.18 26.27
CA GLY A 258 -14.28 -7.77 26.80
C GLY A 258 -15.37 -8.01 25.75
N GLU A 259 -15.29 -7.39 24.57
CA GLU A 259 -16.21 -7.65 23.45
C GLU A 259 -15.86 -8.96 22.75
N THR A 260 -14.58 -9.15 22.42
CA THR A 260 -14.10 -10.42 21.85
C THR A 260 -13.97 -11.51 22.92
N GLY A 261 -13.54 -11.16 24.13
CA GLY A 261 -13.56 -12.00 25.34
C GLY A 261 -12.64 -13.22 25.35
N ILE A 262 -12.11 -13.63 24.19
CA ILE A 262 -11.41 -14.90 23.99
C ILE A 262 -10.04 -14.93 24.68
N ASP A 263 -9.32 -13.80 24.67
CA ASP A 263 -8.01 -13.68 25.30
C ASP A 263 -8.13 -13.53 26.84
N ALA A 264 -9.19 -12.88 27.30
CA ALA A 264 -9.52 -12.82 28.73
C ALA A 264 -9.83 -14.22 29.28
N LEU A 265 -10.54 -15.04 28.49
CA LEU A 265 -10.85 -16.43 28.83
C LEU A 265 -9.56 -17.25 28.97
N SER A 266 -8.68 -17.23 27.96
CA SER A 266 -7.43 -18.00 28.01
C SER A 266 -6.47 -17.51 29.10
N GLY A 267 -6.48 -16.22 29.41
CA GLY A 267 -5.68 -15.60 30.46
C GLY A 267 -6.19 -15.78 31.90
N ALA A 268 -7.45 -16.17 32.10
CA ALA A 268 -8.03 -16.37 33.44
C ALA A 268 -7.20 -17.31 34.36
N PRO A 269 -6.75 -18.50 33.93
CA PRO A 269 -5.91 -19.38 34.76
C PRO A 269 -4.53 -18.79 35.07
N LEU A 270 -3.95 -18.00 34.16
CA LEU A 270 -2.68 -17.30 34.39
C LEU A 270 -2.86 -16.20 35.44
N ALA A 271 -3.86 -15.35 35.29
CA ALA A 271 -4.18 -14.30 36.26
C ALA A 271 -4.48 -14.88 37.65
N ALA A 272 -5.11 -16.05 37.72
CA ALA A 272 -5.40 -16.74 38.98
C ALA A 272 -4.13 -17.16 39.74
N GLN A 273 -3.05 -17.54 39.06
CA GLN A 273 -1.79 -17.96 39.71
C GLN A 273 -1.19 -16.83 40.56
N THR A 274 -1.27 -15.61 40.05
CA THR A 274 -0.72 -14.40 40.67
C THR A 274 -1.79 -13.61 41.45
N LYS A 275 -3.03 -14.10 41.49
CA LYS A 275 -4.21 -13.42 42.06
C LYS A 275 -4.41 -12.02 41.46
N SER A 276 -4.17 -11.90 40.16
CA SER A 276 -4.21 -10.62 39.45
C SER A 276 -5.60 -10.30 38.92
N ALA A 277 -5.90 -9.01 38.80
CA ALA A 277 -7.10 -8.54 38.14
C ALA A 277 -6.99 -8.71 36.61
N ILE A 278 -8.11 -8.97 35.95
CA ILE A 278 -8.26 -8.77 34.50
C ILE A 278 -9.18 -7.56 34.30
N VAL A 279 -8.59 -6.47 33.84
CA VAL A 279 -9.28 -5.25 33.40
C VAL A 279 -9.86 -5.49 32.01
N LEU A 280 -11.17 -5.31 31.86
CA LEU A 280 -11.85 -5.46 30.57
C LEU A 280 -12.02 -4.09 29.88
N THR A 281 -11.69 -4.02 28.60
CA THR A 281 -11.89 -2.86 27.72
C THR A 281 -12.79 -3.22 26.53
N ASP A 282 -13.38 -2.24 25.85
CA ASP A 282 -14.00 -2.42 24.52
C ASP A 282 -12.98 -2.46 23.38
N GLY A 283 -11.69 -2.35 23.68
CA GLY A 283 -10.61 -2.24 22.70
C GLY A 283 -10.46 -0.84 22.10
N LYS A 284 -11.24 0.14 22.58
CA LYS A 284 -11.22 1.54 22.12
C LYS A 284 -10.96 2.51 23.27
N THR A 285 -11.37 2.18 24.48
CA THR A 285 -11.38 3.07 25.65
C THR A 285 -10.67 2.44 26.84
N VAL A 286 -9.95 3.27 27.60
CA VAL A 286 -9.41 2.90 28.91
C VAL A 286 -10.56 2.94 29.93
N PRO A 287 -10.94 1.79 30.53
CA PRO A 287 -12.11 1.70 31.41
C PRO A 287 -11.87 2.38 32.75
N ALA A 288 -12.93 2.82 33.43
CA ALA A 288 -12.86 3.51 34.72
C ALA A 288 -12.12 2.74 35.83
N VAL A 289 -12.07 1.41 35.73
CA VAL A 289 -11.33 0.56 36.69
C VAL A 289 -9.83 0.80 36.66
N ALA A 290 -9.28 1.34 35.56
CA ALA A 290 -7.86 1.71 35.44
C ALA A 290 -7.40 2.62 36.59
N ALA A 291 -8.19 3.64 36.93
CA ALA A 291 -7.88 4.54 38.03
C ALA A 291 -7.82 3.81 39.38
N PHE A 292 -8.74 2.86 39.61
CA PHE A 292 -8.73 2.05 40.83
C PHE A 292 -7.52 1.12 40.87
N THR A 293 -7.24 0.36 39.82
CA THR A 293 -6.10 -0.55 39.77
C THR A 293 -4.79 0.19 39.92
N PHE A 294 -4.63 1.33 39.25
CA PHE A 294 -3.46 2.20 39.38
C PHE A 294 -3.28 2.70 40.83
N SER A 295 -4.37 3.09 41.51
CA SER A 295 -4.31 3.52 42.92
C SER A 295 -3.85 2.41 43.89
N LYS A 296 -3.88 1.14 43.45
CA LYS A 296 -3.39 -0.02 44.20
C LYS A 296 -2.02 -0.51 43.73
N SER A 297 -1.54 -0.02 42.59
CA SER A 297 -0.25 -0.39 41.99
C SER A 297 0.93 0.16 42.78
N SER A 298 2.05 -0.55 42.69
CA SER A 298 3.37 -0.08 43.12
C SER A 298 4.19 0.35 41.91
N ALA A 299 5.36 0.97 42.13
CA ALA A 299 6.27 1.32 41.04
C ALA A 299 6.81 0.10 40.26
N SER A 300 6.70 -1.11 40.82
CA SER A 300 7.08 -2.37 40.17
C SER A 300 5.92 -3.11 39.52
N THR A 301 4.70 -2.55 39.53
CA THR A 301 3.54 -3.20 38.93
C THR A 301 3.69 -3.28 37.41
N VAL A 302 3.40 -4.45 36.84
CA VAL A 302 3.40 -4.68 35.40
C VAL A 302 1.97 -4.81 34.89
N VAL A 303 1.63 -4.03 33.86
CA VAL A 303 0.37 -4.17 33.12
C VAL A 303 0.62 -4.92 31.82
N THR A 304 0.03 -6.10 31.70
CA THR A 304 0.20 -7.04 30.58
C THR A 304 -1.08 -7.10 29.74
N ALA A 305 -0.98 -6.77 28.45
CA ALA A 305 -2.07 -6.97 27.50
C ALA A 305 -2.18 -8.46 27.11
N LEU A 306 -3.39 -8.99 27.15
CA LEU A 306 -3.75 -10.31 26.61
C LEU A 306 -4.38 -10.10 25.23
N GLY A 307 -3.70 -10.55 24.18
CA GLY A 307 -4.07 -10.31 22.79
C GLY A 307 -3.19 -9.29 22.09
N GLY A 308 -3.25 -9.30 20.76
CA GLY A 308 -2.52 -8.38 19.88
C GLY A 308 -2.99 -6.93 19.99
N THR A 309 -2.28 -6.02 19.34
CA THR A 309 -2.60 -4.57 19.32
C THR A 309 -3.96 -4.29 18.66
N ALA A 310 -4.44 -5.19 17.80
CA ALA A 310 -5.76 -5.09 17.17
C ALA A 310 -6.94 -5.23 18.15
N VAL A 311 -6.77 -5.92 19.28
CA VAL A 311 -7.82 -6.13 20.28
C VAL A 311 -7.59 -5.34 21.57
N VAL A 312 -6.32 -5.09 21.91
CA VAL A 312 -5.90 -4.20 23.00
C VAL A 312 -4.75 -3.34 22.52
N THR A 313 -5.03 -2.09 22.15
CA THR A 313 -4.01 -1.15 21.68
C THR A 313 -2.96 -0.86 22.77
N GLU A 314 -1.78 -0.37 22.37
CA GLU A 314 -0.79 0.09 23.36
C GLU A 314 -1.30 1.26 24.20
N SER A 315 -2.08 2.18 23.60
CA SER A 315 -2.69 3.31 24.34
C SER A 315 -3.60 2.86 25.47
N ILE A 316 -4.37 1.78 25.26
CA ILE A 316 -5.23 1.23 26.32
C ILE A 316 -4.39 0.57 27.41
N ARG A 317 -3.38 -0.21 27.03
CA ARG A 317 -2.50 -0.86 28.00
C ARG A 317 -1.73 0.16 28.86
N THR A 318 -1.17 1.19 28.23
CA THR A 318 -0.47 2.27 28.95
C THR A 318 -1.44 3.09 29.80
N GLY A 319 -2.64 3.42 29.30
CA GLY A 319 -3.66 4.12 30.07
C GLY A 319 -4.12 3.34 31.31
N VAL A 320 -4.24 2.01 31.23
CA VAL A 320 -4.48 1.17 32.43
C VAL A 320 -3.29 1.22 33.39
N ALA A 321 -2.06 1.29 32.88
CA ALA A 321 -0.85 1.38 33.69
C ALA A 321 -0.65 2.74 34.39
N THR A 322 -1.17 3.83 33.81
CA THR A 322 -1.08 5.18 34.36
C THR A 322 -2.35 5.63 35.08
N GLY A 323 -3.46 4.90 34.93
CA GLY A 323 -4.77 5.28 35.48
C GLY A 323 -5.49 6.34 34.65
N ASP A 324 -5.06 6.59 33.42
CA ASP A 324 -5.60 7.58 32.50
C ASP A 324 -6.88 7.07 31.82
N VAL A 325 -8.00 7.16 32.54
CA VAL A 325 -9.32 6.74 32.08
C VAL A 325 -9.76 7.57 30.87
N THR A 326 -10.19 6.91 29.80
CA THR A 326 -10.80 7.58 28.65
C THR A 326 -12.16 8.13 29.09
N SER A 327 -12.38 9.43 28.89
CA SER A 327 -13.65 10.07 29.22
C SER A 327 -14.77 9.42 28.40
N VAL A 328 -15.75 8.84 29.10
CA VAL A 328 -16.88 8.17 28.45
C VAL A 328 -17.82 9.23 27.87
N PRO A 329 -18.09 9.25 26.56
CA PRO A 329 -19.08 10.14 25.99
C PRO A 329 -20.45 9.88 26.62
N GLY A 330 -21.00 10.86 27.34
CA GLY A 330 -22.33 10.76 27.93
C GLY A 330 -22.42 10.78 29.45
N GLU A 331 -21.39 11.15 30.22
CA GLU A 331 -21.58 11.77 31.54
C GLU A 331 -21.54 13.30 31.44
N LEU A 332 -22.17 14.04 32.37
CA LEU A 332 -22.09 15.50 32.40
C LEU A 332 -20.70 15.92 32.86
N ALA A 333 -19.94 16.56 31.98
CA ALA A 333 -18.57 17.03 32.18
C ALA A 333 -18.39 18.38 31.48
N ILE A 334 -17.36 19.14 31.89
CA ILE A 334 -16.85 20.24 31.08
C ILE A 334 -15.98 19.62 30.00
N THR A 335 -16.33 19.83 28.73
CA THR A 335 -15.59 19.29 27.59
C THR A 335 -14.47 20.22 27.14
N SER A 336 -14.67 21.53 27.29
CA SER A 336 -13.62 22.53 27.04
C SER A 336 -13.95 23.84 27.73
N VAL A 337 -12.90 24.65 27.97
CA VAL A 337 -13.03 26.07 28.31
C VAL A 337 -12.14 26.87 27.37
N THR A 338 -12.67 27.92 26.75
CA THR A 338 -11.96 28.72 25.75
C THR A 338 -12.22 30.21 25.96
N ALA A 339 -11.20 31.07 25.83
CA ALA A 339 -11.42 32.51 25.78
C ALA A 339 -11.97 32.94 24.42
N LEU A 340 -12.93 33.86 24.39
CA LEU A 340 -13.69 34.22 23.18
C LEU A 340 -13.19 35.45 22.45
N ASP A 341 -12.35 36.28 23.08
CA ASP A 341 -11.90 37.54 22.49
C ASP A 341 -10.53 38.01 23.00
N ASP A 342 -9.99 39.02 22.31
CA ASP A 342 -8.69 39.64 22.60
C ASP A 342 -8.68 40.39 23.94
N SER A 343 -9.85 40.72 24.52
CA SER A 343 -9.92 41.35 25.84
C SER A 343 -9.78 40.36 26.99
N ASN A 344 -9.73 39.05 26.67
CA ASN A 344 -9.55 37.96 27.61
C ASN A 344 -10.56 37.96 28.76
N ARG A 345 -11.72 38.60 28.54
CA ARG A 345 -12.75 38.79 29.56
C ARG A 345 -13.92 37.83 29.43
N PHE A 346 -14.11 37.25 28.24
CA PHE A 346 -15.18 36.30 27.97
C PHE A 346 -14.59 34.91 27.81
N ILE A 347 -15.11 33.94 28.55
CA ILE A 347 -14.80 32.52 28.37
C ILE A 347 -16.07 31.75 28.01
N GLU A 348 -15.94 30.75 27.15
CA GLU A 348 -16.97 29.78 26.86
C GLU A 348 -16.64 28.45 27.54
N ILE A 349 -17.60 27.92 28.28
CA ILE A 349 -17.52 26.60 28.91
C ILE A 349 -18.44 25.69 28.11
N ASN A 350 -17.89 24.66 27.51
CA ASN A 350 -18.64 23.63 26.80
C ASN A 350 -18.90 22.44 27.71
N PHE A 351 -20.11 21.89 27.64
CA PHE A 351 -20.55 20.73 28.41
C PHE A 351 -20.91 19.57 27.49
N SER A 352 -20.63 18.35 27.96
CA SER A 352 -21.01 17.11 27.28
C SER A 352 -22.52 16.82 27.31
N LYS A 353 -23.28 17.52 28.16
CA LYS A 353 -24.75 17.43 28.29
C LYS A 353 -25.35 18.79 28.64
N ALA A 354 -26.62 18.97 28.31
CA ALA A 354 -27.34 20.20 28.59
C ALA A 354 -27.35 20.50 30.10
N VAL A 355 -26.82 21.65 30.48
CA VAL A 355 -26.91 22.25 31.81
C VAL A 355 -27.98 23.33 31.77
N THR A 356 -28.72 23.52 32.86
CA THR A 356 -29.74 24.56 32.96
C THR A 356 -29.60 25.32 34.26
N GLY A 357 -29.80 26.64 34.23
CA GLY A 357 -29.95 27.44 35.44
C GLY A 357 -28.66 27.85 36.15
N LEU A 358 -27.48 27.75 35.51
CA LEU A 358 -26.23 28.26 36.06
C LEU A 358 -26.35 29.74 36.45
N GLN A 359 -25.89 30.07 37.65
CA GLN A 359 -25.73 31.44 38.15
C GLN A 359 -24.24 31.79 38.25
N THR A 360 -23.93 33.08 38.39
CA THR A 360 -22.54 33.53 38.56
C THR A 360 -21.86 32.91 39.78
N ALA A 361 -22.62 32.60 40.84
CA ALA A 361 -22.13 31.94 42.05
C ALA A 361 -21.76 30.45 41.86
N ASP A 362 -22.24 29.83 40.78
CA ASP A 362 -21.95 28.41 40.48
C ASP A 362 -20.62 28.24 39.75
N ILE A 363 -19.95 29.33 39.37
CA ILE A 363 -18.72 29.33 38.58
C ILE A 363 -17.60 29.99 39.37
N ILE A 364 -16.46 29.29 39.47
CA ILE A 364 -15.23 29.82 40.04
C ILE A 364 -14.15 29.72 38.97
N VAL A 365 -13.48 30.83 38.70
CA VAL A 365 -12.29 30.90 37.85
C VAL A 365 -11.13 31.39 38.70
N GLU A 366 -10.05 30.63 38.74
CA GLU A 366 -8.86 30.95 39.52
C GLU A 366 -7.58 30.63 38.76
N ASN A 367 -6.54 31.43 38.94
CA ASN A 367 -5.20 31.12 38.42
C ASN A 367 -4.73 29.80 39.06
N ALA A 368 -4.25 28.85 38.26
CA ALA A 368 -3.91 27.52 38.75
C ALA A 368 -2.70 27.51 39.68
N ASP A 369 -1.75 28.44 39.50
CA ASP A 369 -0.53 28.54 40.29
C ASP A 369 -0.73 29.40 41.55
N THR A 370 -1.29 30.60 41.39
CA THR A 370 -1.43 31.56 42.49
C THR A 370 -2.72 31.38 43.29
N LEU A 371 -3.72 30.69 42.71
CA LEU A 371 -5.09 30.57 43.23
C LEU A 371 -5.83 31.91 43.34
N ASP A 372 -5.35 32.96 42.67
CA ASP A 372 -6.05 34.24 42.59
C ASP A 372 -7.38 34.08 41.84
N ARG A 373 -8.46 34.61 42.42
CA ARG A 373 -9.82 34.46 41.88
C ARG A 373 -10.23 35.61 40.99
N TYR A 374 -10.84 35.27 39.87
CA TYR A 374 -11.41 36.22 38.92
C TYR A 374 -12.92 36.27 39.10
N GLY A 375 -13.46 37.46 39.36
CA GLY A 375 -14.88 37.63 39.63
C GLY A 375 -15.73 37.38 38.38
N VAL A 376 -16.79 36.60 38.49
CA VAL A 376 -17.75 36.37 37.40
C VAL A 376 -18.82 37.47 37.40
N LYS A 377 -18.87 38.26 36.33
CA LYS A 377 -19.81 39.37 36.12
C LYS A 377 -21.15 38.90 35.57
N SER A 378 -21.15 38.01 34.59
CA SER A 378 -22.36 37.44 34.01
C SER A 378 -22.13 36.03 33.48
N VAL A 379 -23.19 35.23 33.40
CA VAL A 379 -23.21 33.92 32.75
C VAL A 379 -24.43 33.84 31.85
N GLN A 380 -24.24 33.44 30.60
CA GLN A 380 -25.28 33.26 29.61
C GLN A 380 -25.21 31.84 29.05
N MET A 381 -26.27 31.06 29.26
CA MET A 381 -26.42 29.73 28.68
C MET A 381 -26.89 29.83 27.22
N SER A 382 -26.39 28.96 26.36
CA SER A 382 -26.98 28.70 25.05
C SER A 382 -28.33 27.99 25.17
N THR A 383 -29.14 28.09 24.12
CA THR A 383 -30.50 27.51 24.06
C THR A 383 -30.54 25.99 24.18
N ASN A 384 -29.48 25.28 23.76
CA ASN A 384 -29.37 23.83 23.92
C ASN A 384 -28.78 23.43 25.29
N GLY A 385 -28.37 24.40 26.11
CA GLY A 385 -27.76 24.18 27.43
C GLY A 385 -26.35 23.58 27.38
N LEU A 386 -25.76 23.38 26.19
CA LEU A 386 -24.44 22.75 26.05
C LEU A 386 -23.29 23.73 26.23
N THR A 387 -23.55 25.02 26.20
CA THR A 387 -22.50 26.03 26.33
C THR A 387 -22.91 27.13 27.31
N ALA A 388 -21.94 27.64 28.08
CA ALA A 388 -22.09 28.80 28.92
C ALA A 388 -21.03 29.84 28.58
N THR A 389 -21.45 31.02 28.13
CA THR A 389 -20.57 32.18 28.00
C THR A 389 -20.50 32.91 29.34
N VAL A 390 -19.30 33.10 29.86
CA VAL A 390 -19.02 33.72 31.15
C VAL A 390 -18.24 35.00 30.91
N GLU A 391 -18.74 36.12 31.41
CA GLU A 391 -18.01 37.40 31.44
C GLU A 391 -17.35 37.58 32.80
N LEU A 392 -16.06 37.91 32.82
CA LEU A 392 -15.29 38.22 34.01
C LEU A 392 -15.27 39.74 34.29
N TYR A 393 -15.15 40.11 35.57
CA TYR A 393 -14.92 41.50 35.97
C TYR A 393 -13.52 41.95 35.57
N ALA A 394 -13.45 43.07 34.85
CA ALA A 394 -12.20 43.78 34.59
C ALA A 394 -11.96 44.83 35.69
N ALA A 395 -10.70 45.06 36.08
CA ALA A 395 -10.33 46.27 36.81
C ALA A 395 -10.50 47.49 35.89
N ASP A 396 -10.89 48.65 36.45
CA ASP A 396 -11.35 49.82 35.69
C ASP A 396 -10.33 50.44 34.69
N ASP A 397 -9.11 49.90 34.59
CA ASP A 397 -8.05 50.31 33.63
C ASP A 397 -7.28 49.12 32.99
N ALA A 398 -7.73 47.86 33.11
CA ALA A 398 -7.02 46.70 32.56
C ALA A 398 -7.46 46.37 31.12
N GLY A 399 -6.50 46.30 30.20
CA GLY A 399 -6.73 45.94 28.78
C GLY A 399 -7.07 44.47 28.57
N GLU A 400 -6.57 43.57 29.43
CA GLU A 400 -6.81 42.12 29.40
C GLU A 400 -7.13 41.63 30.82
N VAL A 401 -8.08 40.69 30.96
CA VAL A 401 -8.48 40.14 32.28
C VAL A 401 -7.72 38.85 32.64
N LEU A 402 -7.53 37.96 31.68
CA LEU A 402 -6.70 36.75 31.83
C LEU A 402 -5.40 36.93 31.05
N GLU A 403 -4.29 36.53 31.66
CA GLU A 403 -2.96 36.54 31.04
C GLU A 403 -2.77 35.33 30.10
N TYR A 404 -2.02 35.54 29.02
CA TYR A 404 -1.60 34.49 28.10
C TYR A 404 -0.61 33.51 28.74
N LEU A 405 -0.61 32.27 28.22
CA LEU A 405 0.20 31.11 28.65
C LEU A 405 0.00 30.69 30.11
N GLN A 406 -1.01 31.22 30.79
CA GLN A 406 -1.31 30.90 32.17
C GLN A 406 -2.43 29.85 32.26
N ASP A 407 -2.26 28.91 33.19
CA ASP A 407 -3.29 27.92 33.53
C ASP A 407 -4.33 28.52 34.48
N TYR A 408 -5.61 28.24 34.21
CA TYR A 408 -6.73 28.63 35.05
C TYR A 408 -7.58 27.42 35.39
N ASN A 409 -7.88 27.25 36.67
CA ASN A 409 -8.85 26.28 37.15
C ASN A 409 -10.26 26.88 37.07
N VAL A 410 -11.15 26.15 36.40
CA VAL A 410 -12.57 26.47 36.27
C VAL A 410 -13.37 25.40 36.98
N THR A 411 -14.09 25.80 38.02
CA THR A 411 -15.01 24.93 38.75
C THR A 411 -16.44 25.39 38.47
N VAL A 412 -17.29 24.45 38.04
CA VAL A 412 -18.71 24.70 37.77
C VAL A 412 -19.57 23.76 38.59
N ASN A 413 -20.50 24.29 39.38
CA ASN A 413 -21.54 23.51 40.03
C ASN A 413 -22.75 23.37 39.09
N ALA A 414 -22.72 22.37 38.21
CA ALA A 414 -23.76 22.13 37.22
C ALA A 414 -24.78 21.10 37.73
N ASN A 415 -26.02 21.53 37.96
CA ASN A 415 -27.12 20.65 38.41
C ASN A 415 -26.81 19.85 39.69
N GLY A 416 -25.98 20.38 40.59
CA GLY A 416 -25.55 19.71 41.83
C GLY A 416 -24.32 18.82 41.68
N THR A 417 -23.75 18.72 40.48
CA THR A 417 -22.47 18.04 40.21
C THR A 417 -21.37 19.09 40.12
N ILE A 418 -20.29 18.92 40.90
CA ILE A 418 -19.10 19.76 40.81
C ILE A 418 -18.25 19.26 39.65
N LEU A 419 -18.17 20.06 38.60
CA LEU A 419 -17.30 19.85 37.45
C LEU A 419 -16.06 20.71 37.60
N LYS A 420 -14.92 20.18 37.19
CA LYS A 420 -13.65 20.91 37.18
C LYS A 420 -12.99 20.74 35.83
N ALA A 421 -12.42 21.82 35.33
CA ALA A 421 -11.54 21.83 34.18
C ALA A 421 -10.38 22.78 34.47
N THR A 422 -9.23 22.48 33.91
CA THR A 422 -8.13 23.44 33.82
C THR A 422 -7.98 23.80 32.36
N PHE A 423 -7.80 25.08 32.05
CA PHE A 423 -7.47 25.50 30.70
C PHE A 423 -6.28 26.46 30.72
N ASN A 424 -5.36 26.26 29.78
CA ASN A 424 -4.28 27.18 29.51
C ASN A 424 -4.79 28.26 28.54
N ARG A 425 -4.52 29.54 28.82
CA ARG A 425 -4.84 30.62 27.88
C ARG A 425 -3.75 30.70 26.80
N ALA A 426 -3.87 29.91 25.74
CA ALA A 426 -3.00 30.01 24.56
C ALA A 426 -2.98 31.44 23.98
N TYR A 427 -1.89 31.85 23.31
CA TYR A 427 -1.86 33.05 22.46
C TYR A 427 -2.97 33.00 21.42
N SER A 428 -3.41 34.16 20.93
CA SER A 428 -4.51 34.26 19.97
C SER A 428 -4.26 35.42 19.01
N ASN A 429 -4.05 35.11 17.73
CA ASN A 429 -3.80 36.11 16.69
C ASN A 429 -4.61 35.80 15.43
N LYS A 430 -5.07 36.87 14.76
CA LYS A 430 -5.44 36.76 13.34
C LYS A 430 -4.15 36.82 12.55
N VAL A 431 -3.94 35.83 11.70
CA VAL A 431 -2.71 35.67 10.93
C VAL A 431 -3.05 35.29 9.51
N ARG A 432 -2.22 35.71 8.56
CA ARG A 432 -2.22 35.23 7.19
C ARG A 432 -1.28 34.04 7.09
N VAL A 433 -1.74 32.90 6.59
CA VAL A 433 -0.83 31.77 6.28
C VAL A 433 -0.20 32.05 4.93
N GLN A 434 1.13 32.17 4.89
CA GLN A 434 1.85 32.47 3.65
C GLN A 434 2.69 31.30 3.15
N ASP A 435 3.00 30.34 4.02
CA ASP A 435 3.81 29.18 3.67
C ASP A 435 3.44 27.98 4.57
N ILE A 436 3.56 26.77 4.01
CA ILE A 436 3.18 25.49 4.61
C ILE A 436 4.29 24.47 4.40
N ASN A 437 4.67 23.76 5.46
CA ASN A 437 5.58 22.62 5.38
C ASN A 437 4.89 21.41 5.99
N VAL A 438 4.38 20.54 5.12
CA VAL A 438 3.61 19.35 5.52
C VAL A 438 4.50 18.30 6.20
N GLY A 439 5.73 18.11 5.68
CA GLY A 439 6.69 17.13 6.20
C GLY A 439 7.12 17.41 7.64
N ASP A 440 7.47 18.66 7.92
CA ASP A 440 7.85 19.13 9.27
C ASP A 440 6.65 19.47 10.16
N LYS A 441 5.45 19.49 9.58
CA LYS A 441 4.19 19.88 10.24
C LYS A 441 4.27 21.30 10.79
N GLU A 442 4.73 22.24 9.98
CA GLU A 442 4.87 23.64 10.35
C GLU A 442 4.13 24.53 9.34
N ILE A 443 3.70 25.71 9.82
CA ILE A 443 3.19 26.78 8.97
C ILE A 443 3.90 28.08 9.32
N VAL A 444 4.15 28.92 8.31
CA VAL A 444 4.66 30.28 8.52
C VAL A 444 3.51 31.26 8.32
N VAL A 445 3.27 32.08 9.33
CA VAL A 445 2.14 33.01 9.37
C VAL A 445 2.57 34.43 9.71
N TYR A 446 1.89 35.42 9.16
CA TYR A 446 2.10 36.83 9.46
C TYR A 446 0.93 37.39 10.24
N ALA A 447 1.18 37.99 11.40
CA ALA A 447 0.14 38.58 12.23
C ALA A 447 -0.50 39.80 11.53
N ASP A 448 -1.82 39.74 11.27
CA ASP A 448 -2.59 40.70 10.46
C ASP A 448 -2.45 42.16 10.94
N LYS A 449 -2.27 42.37 12.24
CA LYS A 449 -2.10 43.72 12.81
C LYS A 449 -0.64 44.21 12.78
N THR A 450 0.32 43.35 13.09
CA THR A 450 1.71 43.76 13.39
C THR A 450 2.70 43.45 12.28
N GLY A 451 2.37 42.56 11.35
CA GLY A 451 3.31 42.04 10.35
C GLY A 451 4.37 41.11 10.94
N GLU A 452 4.23 40.70 12.20
CA GLU A 452 5.17 39.77 12.84
C GLU A 452 5.05 38.37 12.22
N GLU A 453 6.17 37.86 11.70
CA GLU A 453 6.29 36.48 11.22
C GLU A 453 6.38 35.50 12.40
N ILE A 454 5.58 34.44 12.36
CA ILE A 454 5.51 33.40 13.37
C ILE A 454 5.49 32.04 12.68
N THR A 455 6.50 31.21 12.93
CA THR A 455 6.43 29.78 12.61
C THR A 455 5.66 29.02 13.69
N LEU A 456 4.60 28.33 13.32
CA LEU A 456 3.76 27.53 14.22
C LEU A 456 3.88 26.04 13.89
N LYS A 457 4.07 25.22 14.93
CA LYS A 457 4.10 23.76 14.81
C LYS A 457 2.68 23.20 14.92
N ILE A 458 2.34 22.25 14.07
CA ILE A 458 1.04 21.56 14.03
C ILE A 458 1.18 20.21 14.73
N PRO A 459 0.64 20.03 15.94
CA PRO A 459 0.73 18.75 16.64
C PRO A 459 -0.22 17.70 16.03
N ASP A 460 0.12 16.41 16.15
CA ASP A 460 -0.64 15.28 15.56
C ASP A 460 -2.13 15.21 15.95
N ASN A 461 -2.50 15.79 17.09
CA ASN A 461 -3.88 15.83 17.55
C ASN A 461 -4.70 16.95 16.90
N ILE A 462 -4.08 17.88 16.18
CA ILE A 462 -4.74 18.93 15.41
C ILE A 462 -4.81 18.49 13.95
N LYS A 463 -6.03 18.25 13.49
CA LYS A 463 -6.29 18.06 12.05
C LYS A 463 -6.27 19.43 11.38
N PHE A 464 -5.10 19.82 10.90
CA PHE A 464 -4.92 21.06 10.16
C PHE A 464 -5.08 20.82 8.66
N ASP A 465 -5.83 21.69 8.00
CA ASP A 465 -6.03 21.66 6.55
C ASP A 465 -5.08 22.69 5.93
N TYR A 466 -3.89 22.21 5.55
CA TYR A 466 -2.79 23.06 5.05
C TYR A 466 -3.23 23.85 3.82
N GLU A 467 -3.78 23.16 2.82
CA GLU A 467 -4.24 23.78 1.60
C GLU A 467 -5.40 24.74 1.82
N ALA A 468 -6.40 24.40 2.63
CA ALA A 468 -7.50 25.33 2.88
C ALA A 468 -7.05 26.58 3.66
N ALA A 469 -5.93 26.52 4.39
CA ALA A 469 -5.43 27.62 5.19
C ALA A 469 -4.42 28.52 4.44
N LEU A 470 -3.63 27.96 3.51
CA LEU A 470 -2.66 28.70 2.72
C LEU A 470 -3.34 29.84 1.97
N GLY A 471 -2.81 31.05 2.09
CA GLY A 471 -3.44 32.20 1.45
C GLY A 471 -4.81 32.54 2.03
N GLU A 472 -5.11 32.14 3.27
CA GLU A 472 -6.29 32.60 4.04
C GLU A 472 -5.97 33.34 5.35
N LEU A 473 -6.97 34.09 5.84
CA LEU A 473 -6.89 34.82 7.09
C LEU A 473 -7.42 33.88 8.16
N VAL A 474 -6.53 33.43 9.03
CA VAL A 474 -6.78 32.39 10.00
C VAL A 474 -6.68 32.97 11.40
N GLN A 475 -7.67 32.69 12.24
CA GLN A 475 -7.55 32.87 13.67
C GLN A 475 -6.82 31.65 14.23
N VAL A 476 -5.63 31.85 14.78
CA VAL A 476 -4.82 30.77 15.37
C VAL A 476 -4.73 30.93 16.89
N TRP A 477 -4.65 29.80 17.59
CA TRP A 477 -4.32 29.73 19.01
C TRP A 477 -3.13 28.84 19.25
N TYR A 478 -2.09 29.29 19.95
CA TYR A 478 -0.86 28.52 20.16
C TYR A 478 -0.25 28.71 21.55
N ASN A 479 0.50 27.70 22.02
CA ASN A 479 1.12 27.72 23.34
C ASN A 479 2.50 28.42 23.34
N GLY A 480 3.20 28.41 24.49
CA GLY A 480 4.50 29.06 24.65
C GLY A 480 5.61 28.46 23.79
N ASP A 481 5.45 27.21 23.36
CA ASP A 481 6.37 26.49 22.48
C ASP A 481 6.02 26.65 20.99
N LYS A 482 5.13 27.61 20.67
CA LYS A 482 4.61 27.87 19.31
C LYS A 482 3.88 26.66 18.69
N GLN A 483 3.33 25.77 19.51
CA GLN A 483 2.48 24.68 19.03
C GLN A 483 1.04 25.15 18.92
N LEU A 484 0.42 24.90 17.77
CA LEU A 484 -0.98 25.17 17.52
C LEU A 484 -1.85 24.33 18.44
N THR A 485 -2.83 24.96 19.07
CA THR A 485 -3.81 24.34 19.97
C THR A 485 -5.22 24.36 19.38
N ASN A 486 -5.49 25.32 18.49
CA ASN A 486 -6.73 25.43 17.74
C ASN A 486 -6.53 26.41 16.57
N TYR A 487 -7.39 26.35 15.55
CA TYR A 487 -7.44 27.33 14.49
C TYR A 487 -8.85 27.47 13.92
N LYS A 488 -9.09 28.58 13.22
CA LYS A 488 -10.33 28.82 12.48
C LYS A 488 -10.03 29.74 11.29
N ILE A 489 -10.28 29.25 10.07
CA ILE A 489 -10.27 30.09 8.88
C ILE A 489 -11.42 31.12 9.01
N VAL A 490 -11.07 32.40 8.98
CA VAL A 490 -12.00 33.50 9.30
C VAL A 490 -12.92 33.79 8.11
N SER A 491 -12.35 33.86 6.92
CA SER A 491 -13.06 34.06 5.66
C SER A 491 -12.32 33.32 4.57
N PRO A 492 -12.88 32.21 4.03
CA PRO A 492 -12.30 31.54 2.88
C PRO A 492 -12.58 32.37 1.62
N THR A 493 -11.55 32.90 1.02
CA THR A 493 -11.59 33.79 -0.15
C THR A 493 -10.69 33.34 -1.28
N ALA A 494 -9.71 32.48 -0.99
CA ALA A 494 -8.70 32.08 -1.94
C ALA A 494 -9.29 31.23 -3.07
N LYS A 495 -8.70 31.40 -4.26
CA LYS A 495 -9.03 30.65 -5.48
C LYS A 495 -7.78 29.98 -6.03
N ASN A 496 -7.94 28.79 -6.58
CA ASN A 496 -6.93 28.18 -7.44
C ASN A 496 -7.26 28.54 -8.89
N ASP A 497 -6.28 29.01 -9.65
CA ASP A 497 -6.45 29.40 -11.06
C ASP A 497 -5.11 29.43 -11.79
N ALA A 498 -5.14 29.50 -13.12
CA ALA A 498 -4.00 29.95 -13.90
C ALA A 498 -4.03 31.50 -13.96
N ILE A 499 -2.86 32.14 -13.98
CA ILE A 499 -2.78 33.60 -13.87
C ILE A 499 -1.88 34.23 -14.93
N GLU A 500 -2.17 35.50 -15.24
CA GLU A 500 -1.31 36.39 -16.04
C GLU A 500 -1.03 37.66 -15.24
N VAL A 501 0.24 37.97 -14.98
CA VAL A 501 0.64 39.21 -14.30
C VAL A 501 0.64 40.35 -15.32
N THR A 502 -0.51 40.98 -15.53
CA THR A 502 -0.67 41.98 -16.61
C THR A 502 0.07 43.29 -16.35
N LYS A 503 0.23 43.72 -15.09
CA LYS A 503 0.94 44.92 -14.66
C LYS A 503 1.44 44.75 -13.23
N VAL A 504 2.33 45.63 -12.78
CA VAL A 504 2.90 45.65 -11.41
C VAL A 504 1.87 45.70 -10.27
N ASN A 505 0.61 46.04 -10.55
CA ASN A 505 -0.46 46.14 -9.56
C ASN A 505 -1.75 45.43 -9.98
N GLN A 506 -1.69 44.55 -11.00
CA GLN A 506 -2.88 43.94 -11.58
C GLN A 506 -2.59 42.54 -12.12
N ILE A 507 -3.37 41.55 -11.65
CA ILE A 507 -3.30 40.14 -12.06
C ILE A 507 -4.61 39.77 -12.72
N LYS A 508 -4.53 39.02 -13.81
CA LYS A 508 -5.68 38.44 -14.49
C LYS A 508 -5.77 36.97 -14.12
N LEU A 509 -6.95 36.53 -13.69
CA LEU A 509 -7.26 35.10 -13.58
C LEU A 509 -7.70 34.59 -14.95
N LEU A 510 -7.14 33.48 -15.41
CA LEU A 510 -7.35 33.01 -16.79
C LEU A 510 -8.66 32.25 -16.95
N SER A 511 -9.13 31.54 -15.92
CA SER A 511 -10.39 30.81 -16.00
C SER A 511 -11.62 31.70 -16.25
N ASP A 512 -11.68 32.88 -15.62
CA ASP A 512 -12.79 33.85 -15.77
C ASP A 512 -12.43 35.04 -16.67
N GLY A 513 -11.15 35.24 -16.96
CA GLY A 513 -10.64 36.35 -17.78
C GLY A 513 -10.65 37.72 -17.08
N GLU A 514 -11.05 37.79 -15.82
CA GLU A 514 -11.20 39.03 -15.05
C GLU A 514 -9.86 39.53 -14.51
N LYS A 515 -9.77 40.85 -14.31
CA LYS A 515 -8.57 41.53 -13.79
C LYS A 515 -8.83 42.06 -12.40
N TYR A 516 -7.91 41.76 -11.49
CA TYR A 516 -7.98 42.13 -10.09
C TYR A 516 -6.77 43.00 -9.76
N ASP A 517 -7.00 44.07 -9.01
CA ASP A 517 -5.91 44.90 -8.49
C ASP A 517 -5.32 44.23 -7.24
N ILE A 518 -4.04 44.49 -6.94
CA ILE A 518 -3.41 44.03 -5.69
C ILE A 518 -3.78 44.97 -4.53
N SER A 519 -3.81 44.44 -3.32
CA SER A 519 -4.13 45.19 -2.11
C SER A 519 -3.09 46.27 -1.83
N GLU A 520 -3.56 47.47 -1.51
CA GLU A 520 -2.74 48.59 -1.02
C GLU A 520 -2.75 48.68 0.52
N GLU A 521 -3.27 47.67 1.24
CA GLU A 521 -3.27 47.64 2.70
C GLU A 521 -1.85 47.45 3.27
N ASP A 522 -1.57 48.17 4.38
CA ASP A 522 -0.32 48.07 5.13
C ASP A 522 -0.55 47.43 6.51
N TYR A 523 0.47 46.75 7.02
CA TYR A 523 0.60 46.46 8.45
C TYR A 523 0.80 47.76 9.25
N THR A 524 0.68 47.69 10.59
CA THR A 524 0.96 48.85 11.46
C THR A 524 2.41 49.37 11.38
N THR A 525 3.31 48.58 10.77
CA THR A 525 4.72 48.91 10.51
C THR A 525 4.95 49.65 9.18
N SER A 526 3.91 49.96 8.40
CA SER A 526 3.96 50.52 7.03
C SER A 526 4.50 49.60 5.93
N ASP A 527 4.63 48.30 6.21
CA ASP A 527 4.92 47.29 5.20
C ASP A 527 3.62 46.84 4.51
N GLN A 528 3.64 46.69 3.19
CA GLN A 528 2.46 46.23 2.43
C GLN A 528 2.11 44.79 2.81
N LYS A 529 0.81 44.50 2.90
CA LYS A 529 0.32 43.15 3.17
C LYS A 529 0.49 42.19 1.99
N PHE A 530 0.49 42.73 0.77
CA PHE A 530 0.62 41.94 -0.46
C PHE A 530 1.92 41.12 -0.50
N ALA A 531 1.81 39.86 -0.89
CA ALA A 531 2.95 38.99 -1.15
C ALA A 531 2.73 38.10 -2.39
N PHE A 532 3.79 37.94 -3.19
CA PHE A 532 3.83 37.06 -4.35
C PHE A 532 4.93 36.02 -4.15
N TYR A 533 4.56 34.76 -4.23
CA TYR A 533 5.45 33.62 -4.17
C TYR A 533 5.46 32.91 -5.52
N LEU A 534 6.64 32.49 -5.95
CA LEU A 534 6.86 31.67 -7.15
C LEU A 534 7.68 30.45 -6.74
N ASP A 535 7.13 29.25 -6.94
CA ASP A 535 7.78 27.98 -6.62
C ASP A 535 8.35 27.93 -5.19
N GLY A 536 7.58 28.47 -4.23
CA GLY A 536 7.94 28.57 -2.80
C GLY A 536 8.74 29.82 -2.41
N GLU A 537 9.37 30.53 -3.36
CA GLU A 537 10.17 31.72 -3.08
C GLU A 537 9.36 33.01 -3.15
N LYS A 538 9.52 33.89 -2.16
CA LYS A 538 8.96 35.25 -2.22
C LYS A 538 9.72 36.09 -3.24
N VAL A 539 9.03 36.55 -4.29
CA VAL A 539 9.61 37.33 -5.40
C VAL A 539 8.96 38.71 -5.55
N ASP A 540 9.65 39.62 -6.25
CA ASP A 540 9.07 40.91 -6.63
C ASP A 540 8.12 40.71 -7.83
N MET A 541 6.86 41.11 -7.66
CA MET A 541 5.84 41.07 -8.72
C MET A 541 6.25 41.88 -9.95
N ALA A 542 7.07 42.92 -9.81
CA ALA A 542 7.55 43.72 -10.94
C ALA A 542 8.37 42.91 -11.94
N ASP A 543 9.06 41.85 -11.50
CA ASP A 543 9.86 40.96 -12.34
C ASP A 543 9.01 39.90 -13.05
N GLN A 544 7.72 39.80 -12.70
CA GLN A 544 6.79 38.81 -13.26
C GLN A 544 5.84 39.40 -14.30
N VAL A 545 5.92 40.70 -14.61
CA VAL A 545 5.01 41.35 -15.55
C VAL A 545 5.10 40.74 -16.96
N ASN A 546 3.92 40.44 -17.54
CA ASN A 546 3.68 39.71 -18.78
C ASN A 546 4.04 38.22 -18.75
N LYS A 547 4.29 37.64 -17.57
CA LYS A 547 4.41 36.18 -17.43
C LYS A 547 3.07 35.55 -17.08
N LYS A 548 2.92 34.29 -17.47
CA LYS A 548 1.80 33.43 -17.13
C LYS A 548 2.27 32.27 -16.27
N PHE A 549 1.39 31.76 -15.43
CA PHE A 549 1.63 30.60 -14.58
C PHE A 549 0.40 29.70 -14.68
N ASN A 550 0.60 28.41 -14.91
CA ASN A 550 -0.49 27.45 -15.13
C ASN A 550 -1.20 27.06 -13.84
N PHE A 551 -0.59 27.33 -12.69
CA PHE A 551 -1.24 27.20 -11.39
C PHE A 551 -0.84 28.31 -10.43
N ALA A 552 -1.82 28.86 -9.73
CA ALA A 552 -1.61 29.72 -8.58
C ALA A 552 -2.78 29.65 -7.59
N LYS A 553 -2.45 29.73 -6.31
CA LYS A 553 -3.38 30.01 -5.23
C LYS A 553 -3.41 31.51 -4.94
N VAL A 554 -4.56 32.14 -5.12
CA VAL A 554 -4.75 33.60 -5.04
C VAL A 554 -5.69 33.94 -3.90
N GLY A 555 -5.17 34.61 -2.87
CA GLY A 555 -5.91 35.06 -1.68
C GLY A 555 -6.34 36.52 -1.77
N PHE A 556 -7.55 36.83 -1.28
CA PHE A 556 -8.15 38.16 -1.38
C PHE A 556 -8.34 38.81 0.00
N ASP A 557 -8.31 40.14 0.02
CA ASP A 557 -8.73 40.92 1.20
C ASP A 557 -10.25 41.10 1.26
N ASN A 558 -10.74 41.84 2.28
CA ASN A 558 -12.17 42.07 2.46
C ASN A 558 -12.78 43.03 1.41
N SER A 559 -11.96 43.76 0.66
CA SER A 559 -12.38 44.65 -0.42
C SER A 559 -12.49 43.93 -1.76
N GLY A 560 -11.88 42.74 -1.86
CA GLY A 560 -11.82 41.94 -3.07
C GLY A 560 -10.56 42.17 -3.90
N ASP A 561 -9.55 42.85 -3.35
CA ASP A 561 -8.24 43.03 -3.97
C ASP A 561 -7.33 41.85 -3.58
N ILE A 562 -6.35 41.52 -4.42
CA ILE A 562 -5.44 40.39 -4.18
C ILE A 562 -4.43 40.76 -3.11
N GLU A 563 -4.41 40.03 -1.99
CA GLU A 563 -3.45 40.21 -0.89
C GLU A 563 -2.35 39.13 -0.91
N PHE A 564 -2.57 38.00 -1.57
CA PHE A 564 -1.61 36.88 -1.58
C PHE A 564 -1.64 36.12 -2.90
N VAL A 565 -0.48 35.72 -3.40
CA VAL A 565 -0.34 34.80 -4.54
C VAL A 565 0.75 33.78 -4.23
N SER A 566 0.44 32.50 -4.43
CA SER A 566 1.43 31.41 -4.49
C SER A 566 1.31 30.74 -5.85
N ALA A 567 2.20 31.09 -6.77
CA ALA A 567 2.22 30.59 -8.14
C ALA A 567 3.26 29.49 -8.30
N TYR A 568 2.98 28.52 -9.17
CA TYR A 568 3.88 27.43 -9.52
C TYR A 568 3.97 27.27 -11.04
N THR A 569 5.11 26.77 -11.50
CA THR A 569 5.35 26.43 -12.90
C THR A 569 5.33 24.90 -13.06
N LEU A 570 4.18 24.31 -13.37
CA LEU A 570 4.04 22.84 -13.46
C LEU A 570 4.33 22.36 -14.88
N LYS A 571 5.55 21.91 -15.16
CA LYS A 571 6.04 21.68 -16.53
C LYS A 571 5.69 20.29 -17.09
N ASP A 572 5.70 19.29 -16.21
CA ASP A 572 5.56 17.89 -16.57
C ASP A 572 4.23 17.34 -16.05
N VAL A 573 3.66 16.42 -16.82
CA VAL A 573 2.42 15.72 -16.50
C VAL A 573 2.68 14.23 -16.50
N LEU A 574 2.39 13.58 -15.38
CA LEU A 574 2.50 12.14 -15.20
C LEU A 574 1.12 11.51 -15.16
N ILE A 575 0.83 10.54 -16.03
CA ILE A 575 -0.37 9.70 -15.89
C ILE A 575 -0.03 8.60 -14.90
N PHE A 576 -0.51 8.71 -13.67
CA PHE A 576 -0.15 7.80 -12.58
C PHE A 576 -0.50 6.35 -12.90
N ASP A 577 0.47 5.44 -12.75
CA ASP A 577 0.27 4.00 -12.83
C ASP A 577 0.41 3.34 -11.45
N SER A 578 1.57 3.54 -10.82
CA SER A 578 1.96 2.84 -9.60
C SER A 578 2.93 3.66 -8.73
N VAL A 579 3.30 3.12 -7.56
CA VAL A 579 4.28 3.71 -6.64
C VAL A 579 5.35 2.67 -6.36
N ASP A 580 6.62 3.08 -6.42
CA ASP A 580 7.75 2.29 -5.96
C ASP A 580 8.54 3.06 -4.89
N GLY A 581 8.37 2.67 -3.62
CA GLY A 581 8.92 3.42 -2.50
C GLY A 581 8.29 4.80 -2.35
N ASP A 582 9.10 5.84 -2.48
CA ASP A 582 8.66 7.24 -2.47
C ASP A 582 8.51 7.82 -3.90
N GLU A 583 8.69 7.00 -4.94
CA GLU A 583 8.55 7.44 -6.33
C GLU A 583 7.18 7.08 -6.92
N VAL A 584 6.57 8.09 -7.53
CA VAL A 584 5.35 7.98 -8.32
C VAL A 584 5.75 7.60 -9.73
N ILE A 585 5.23 6.49 -10.24
CA ILE A 585 5.54 5.95 -11.57
C ILE A 585 4.38 6.25 -12.50
N GLY A 586 4.69 6.80 -13.67
CA GLY A 586 3.72 7.02 -14.73
C GLY A 586 3.52 5.78 -15.59
N VAL A 587 2.45 5.78 -16.38
CA VAL A 587 2.32 4.86 -17.51
C VAL A 587 3.52 5.03 -18.44
N ASP A 588 4.02 3.93 -19.03
CA ASP A 588 5.16 3.94 -19.96
C ASP A 588 4.91 4.99 -21.07
N GLY A 589 5.92 5.81 -21.39
CA GLY A 589 5.81 6.96 -22.30
C GLY A 589 5.41 8.28 -21.65
N SER A 590 5.00 8.30 -20.37
CA SER A 590 4.62 9.54 -19.67
C SER A 590 5.83 10.38 -19.24
N ALA A 591 5.82 11.69 -19.51
CA ALA A 591 6.80 12.69 -19.04
C ALA A 591 8.27 12.45 -19.44
N SER A 592 9.10 13.48 -19.26
CA SER A 592 10.53 13.46 -19.61
C SER A 592 11.38 12.44 -18.81
N ALA A 593 10.87 11.89 -17.70
CA ALA A 593 11.56 10.95 -16.81
C ALA A 593 10.72 9.73 -16.34
N GLY A 594 9.47 9.56 -16.80
CA GLY A 594 8.60 8.42 -16.44
C GLY A 594 8.20 8.31 -14.95
N SER A 595 8.76 9.14 -14.06
CA SER A 595 8.60 9.05 -12.61
C SER A 595 8.83 10.38 -11.90
N PHE A 596 8.34 10.48 -10.66
CA PHE A 596 8.42 11.66 -9.81
C PHE A 596 8.72 11.27 -8.35
N ASP A 597 9.76 11.84 -7.74
CA ASP A 597 10.08 11.61 -6.32
C ASP A 597 9.13 12.44 -5.43
N ALA A 598 8.20 11.77 -4.77
CA ALA A 598 7.21 12.42 -3.92
C ALA A 598 7.73 12.79 -2.53
N SER A 599 8.92 12.33 -2.13
CA SER A 599 9.49 12.71 -0.83
C SER A 599 9.85 14.20 -0.79
N ASP A 600 10.20 14.76 -1.95
CA ASP A 600 10.55 16.15 -2.14
C ASP A 600 9.31 16.99 -2.47
N ALA A 601 8.07 16.52 -2.28
CA ALA A 601 6.91 17.34 -2.65
C ALA A 601 5.64 17.18 -1.82
N THR A 602 4.88 18.29 -1.74
CA THR A 602 3.51 18.27 -1.24
C THR A 602 2.54 17.94 -2.37
N ILE A 603 1.83 16.80 -2.26
CA ILE A 603 0.86 16.35 -3.26
C ILE A 603 -0.55 16.79 -2.90
N ILE A 604 -1.20 17.52 -3.81
CA ILE A 604 -2.53 18.06 -3.66
C ILE A 604 -3.52 17.38 -4.58
N LYS A 605 -4.72 17.10 -4.08
CA LYS A 605 -5.86 16.64 -4.89
C LYS A 605 -7.14 17.23 -4.35
N ASP A 606 -7.96 17.82 -5.23
CA ASP A 606 -9.22 18.48 -4.88
C ASP A 606 -9.07 19.51 -3.74
N GLY A 607 -7.98 20.29 -3.77
CA GLY A 607 -7.65 21.31 -2.78
C GLY A 607 -7.28 20.76 -1.39
N LYS A 608 -6.78 19.53 -1.31
CA LYS A 608 -6.32 18.89 -0.08
C LYS A 608 -4.98 18.22 -0.28
N VAL A 609 -4.15 18.28 0.75
CA VAL A 609 -2.95 17.44 0.84
C VAL A 609 -3.38 15.98 0.95
N ILE A 610 -2.80 15.12 0.10
CA ILE A 610 -3.04 13.68 0.08
C ILE A 610 -1.75 12.91 0.34
N SER A 611 -1.89 11.62 0.65
CA SER A 611 -0.76 10.68 0.69
C SER A 611 -0.64 9.91 -0.61
N LEU A 612 0.51 9.28 -0.86
CA LEU A 612 0.71 8.39 -2.01
C LEU A 612 -0.35 7.27 -2.12
N ALA A 613 -0.89 6.82 -0.99
CA ALA A 613 -1.94 5.79 -0.98
C ALA A 613 -3.31 6.28 -1.51
N ASP A 614 -3.50 7.59 -1.66
CA ASP A 614 -4.73 8.19 -2.18
C ASP A 614 -4.69 8.38 -3.71
N LEU A 615 -3.53 8.20 -4.34
CA LEU A 615 -3.37 8.20 -5.79
C LEU A 615 -4.06 6.98 -6.41
N LYS A 616 -4.65 7.16 -7.58
CA LYS A 616 -5.38 6.13 -8.31
C LYS A 616 -4.88 6.07 -9.74
N LYS A 617 -4.65 4.86 -10.26
CA LYS A 617 -4.22 4.65 -11.64
C LYS A 617 -5.07 5.50 -12.61
N GLY A 618 -4.41 6.26 -13.47
CA GLY A 618 -5.00 7.25 -14.38
C GLY A 618 -5.14 8.68 -13.82
N ASP A 619 -4.75 8.94 -12.57
CA ASP A 619 -4.67 10.32 -12.05
C ASP A 619 -3.62 11.12 -12.83
N LEU A 620 -3.95 12.36 -13.23
CA LEU A 620 -3.04 13.27 -13.92
C LEU A 620 -2.28 14.12 -12.89
N LEU A 621 -1.00 13.82 -12.67
CA LEU A 621 -0.16 14.52 -11.71
C LEU A 621 0.71 15.56 -12.43
N PHE A 622 0.43 16.83 -12.17
CA PHE A 622 1.23 17.96 -12.62
C PHE A 622 2.25 18.27 -11.53
N PHE A 623 3.52 18.40 -11.88
CA PHE A 623 4.55 18.62 -10.87
C PHE A 623 5.64 19.57 -11.33
N ASN A 624 6.31 20.15 -10.33
CA ASN A 624 7.56 20.87 -10.50
C ASN A 624 8.62 20.20 -9.61
N ALA A 625 9.63 19.59 -10.23
CA ALA A 625 10.70 18.86 -9.54
C ALA A 625 11.71 19.78 -8.82
N ASP A 626 11.74 21.09 -9.16
CA ASP A 626 12.75 22.05 -8.69
C ASP A 626 12.11 23.22 -7.89
N ALA A 627 11.18 22.96 -6.97
CA ALA A 627 10.75 23.99 -6.00
C ALA A 627 11.76 24.11 -4.84
N ASP A 628 11.80 25.28 -4.20
CA ASP A 628 12.86 25.67 -3.26
C ASP A 628 13.02 24.72 -2.05
N ASN A 629 14.19 24.66 -1.40
CA ASN A 629 14.45 23.79 -0.22
C ASN A 629 14.12 22.28 -0.34
N ASN A 630 13.94 21.73 -1.55
CA ASN A 630 13.43 20.36 -1.78
C ASN A 630 11.97 20.18 -1.31
N ASP A 631 11.12 21.20 -1.40
CA ASP A 631 9.67 21.09 -1.20
C ASP A 631 8.86 21.40 -2.47
N GLY A 632 9.13 20.62 -3.51
CA GLY A 632 8.30 20.42 -4.70
C GLY A 632 6.79 20.52 -4.45
N TYR A 633 6.09 20.95 -5.48
CA TYR A 633 4.63 20.98 -5.49
C TYR A 633 4.12 20.08 -6.60
N ALA A 634 3.15 19.24 -6.26
CA ALA A 634 2.47 18.40 -7.23
C ALA A 634 0.96 18.48 -7.03
N GLU A 635 0.24 18.61 -8.13
CA GLU A 635 -1.21 18.68 -8.14
C GLU A 635 -1.80 17.59 -9.03
N VAL A 636 -2.68 16.79 -8.44
CA VAL A 636 -3.52 15.86 -9.18
C VAL A 636 -4.70 16.63 -9.74
N LEU A 637 -4.69 16.86 -11.04
CA LEU A 637 -5.69 17.65 -11.75
C LEU A 637 -6.45 16.80 -12.77
N ASN A 638 -7.51 16.14 -12.29
CA ASN A 638 -8.43 15.38 -13.15
C ASN A 638 -9.59 16.26 -13.65
N ASN A 639 -9.27 17.48 -14.12
CA ASN A 639 -10.26 18.45 -14.53
C ASN A 639 -10.88 18.09 -15.88
N LYS A 640 -11.97 17.33 -15.83
CA LYS A 640 -12.73 16.90 -17.01
C LYS A 640 -13.50 18.07 -17.62
N ALA A 641 -12.99 18.61 -18.72
CA ALA A 641 -13.56 19.75 -19.44
C ALA A 641 -14.78 19.35 -20.28
N ALA A 642 -14.72 18.20 -20.97
CA ALA A 642 -15.80 17.73 -21.83
C ALA A 642 -15.91 16.20 -21.84
N THR A 643 -17.06 15.71 -22.27
CA THR A 643 -17.28 14.29 -22.59
C THR A 643 -18.26 14.20 -23.75
N GLY A 644 -17.95 13.39 -24.75
CA GLY A 644 -18.76 13.23 -25.96
C GLY A 644 -17.98 12.58 -27.08
N GLU A 645 -18.63 12.38 -28.23
CA GLU A 645 -17.95 11.97 -29.46
C GLU A 645 -17.19 13.17 -30.04
N ILE A 646 -16.07 12.91 -30.72
CA ILE A 646 -15.35 13.93 -31.50
C ILE A 646 -16.21 14.27 -32.73
N GLU A 647 -16.64 15.52 -32.84
CA GLU A 647 -17.51 15.99 -33.92
C GLU A 647 -16.71 16.26 -35.21
N THR A 648 -15.54 16.89 -35.06
CA THR A 648 -14.63 17.24 -36.14
C THR A 648 -13.18 17.07 -35.68
N VAL A 649 -12.34 16.44 -36.51
CA VAL A 649 -10.87 16.43 -36.36
C VAL A 649 -10.26 17.44 -37.34
N TYR A 650 -9.45 18.36 -36.83
CA TYR A 650 -8.62 19.30 -37.60
C TYR A 650 -7.14 18.88 -37.54
N ASP A 651 -6.28 19.61 -38.25
CA ASP A 651 -4.84 19.31 -38.31
C ASP A 651 -4.16 19.33 -36.92
N ASN A 652 -4.61 20.20 -36.02
CA ASN A 652 -3.99 20.44 -34.70
C ASN A 652 -4.99 20.55 -33.54
N SER A 653 -6.28 20.31 -33.81
CA SER A 653 -7.37 20.49 -32.83
C SER A 653 -8.56 19.56 -33.08
N ILE A 654 -9.39 19.38 -32.06
CA ILE A 654 -10.63 18.60 -32.13
C ILE A 654 -11.83 19.44 -31.66
N GLU A 655 -13.01 19.13 -32.19
CA GLU A 655 -14.29 19.70 -31.74
C GLU A 655 -15.08 18.66 -30.94
N VAL A 656 -15.40 18.96 -29.68
CA VAL A 656 -16.23 18.11 -28.81
C VAL A 656 -17.27 18.96 -28.10
N GLY A 657 -18.55 18.64 -28.29
CA GLY A 657 -19.64 19.40 -27.65
C GLY A 657 -19.77 20.84 -28.15
N GLY A 658 -19.31 21.12 -29.37
CA GLY A 658 -19.31 22.43 -30.02
C GLY A 658 -18.22 23.42 -29.56
N GLU A 659 -17.23 22.97 -28.78
CA GLU A 659 -16.04 23.74 -28.41
C GLU A 659 -14.79 23.10 -29.04
N ILE A 660 -13.81 23.92 -29.39
CA ILE A 660 -12.56 23.49 -30.04
C ILE A 660 -11.45 23.40 -28.99
N TYR A 661 -10.70 22.30 -29.03
CA TYR A 661 -9.57 22.02 -28.15
C TYR A 661 -8.32 21.74 -28.97
N ASP A 662 -7.28 22.54 -28.75
CA ASP A 662 -5.98 22.37 -29.41
C ASP A 662 -5.19 21.25 -28.72
N PHE A 663 -4.76 20.24 -29.48
CA PHE A 663 -3.96 19.12 -28.96
C PHE A 663 -2.47 19.24 -29.29
N ASP A 664 -2.13 20.00 -30.32
CA ASP A 664 -0.75 20.37 -30.66
C ASP A 664 -0.46 21.78 -30.12
N TYR A 665 0.52 21.85 -29.23
CA TYR A 665 0.94 23.11 -28.62
C TYR A 665 1.91 23.83 -29.58
N ASP A 666 1.36 24.66 -30.47
CA ASP A 666 2.17 25.60 -31.24
C ASP A 666 3.03 26.46 -30.29
N SER A 667 4.09 27.06 -30.83
CA SER A 667 5.06 27.94 -30.20
C SER A 667 4.51 28.98 -29.22
N GLU A 668 3.22 29.35 -29.28
CA GLU A 668 2.58 30.26 -28.33
C GLU A 668 2.24 29.60 -26.98
N ILE A 669 1.63 28.41 -26.95
CA ILE A 669 1.29 27.70 -25.69
C ILE A 669 2.56 27.21 -25.00
N ALA A 670 3.48 26.62 -25.79
CA ALA A 670 4.78 26.19 -25.30
C ALA A 670 5.61 27.37 -24.74
N ALA A 671 5.53 28.57 -25.34
CA ALA A 671 6.23 29.75 -24.82
C ALA A 671 5.56 30.37 -23.58
N ASP A 672 4.24 30.20 -23.43
CA ASP A 672 3.47 30.80 -22.33
C ASP A 672 3.57 30.00 -21.02
N PHE A 673 3.64 28.67 -21.10
CA PHE A 673 3.63 27.78 -19.92
C PHE A 673 4.81 26.79 -19.82
N ASP A 674 5.70 26.71 -20.83
CA ASP A 674 6.92 25.87 -20.82
C ASP A 674 6.63 24.37 -20.62
N TYR A 675 5.54 23.87 -21.23
CA TYR A 675 5.19 22.44 -21.22
C TYR A 675 6.25 21.60 -21.93
N SER A 676 6.55 20.42 -21.36
CA SER A 676 7.51 19.46 -21.93
C SER A 676 6.94 18.55 -23.03
N GLN A 677 5.61 18.43 -23.10
CA GLN A 677 4.87 17.58 -24.03
C GLN A 677 3.52 18.23 -24.41
N GLN A 678 2.95 17.81 -25.54
CA GLN A 678 1.62 18.25 -25.99
C GLN A 678 0.51 17.42 -25.35
N ALA A 679 -0.74 17.52 -25.86
CA ALA A 679 -1.81 16.68 -25.36
C ALA A 679 -1.53 15.20 -25.67
N VAL A 680 -1.79 14.31 -24.71
CA VAL A 680 -1.50 12.88 -24.83
C VAL A 680 -2.77 12.01 -24.72
N TYR A 681 -2.68 10.76 -25.14
CA TYR A 681 -3.70 9.71 -24.96
C TYR A 681 -3.03 8.38 -24.59
N LEU A 682 -3.83 7.37 -24.24
CA LEU A 682 -3.34 5.99 -24.14
C LEU A 682 -3.61 5.28 -25.46
N ASN A 683 -2.57 4.75 -26.10
CA ASN A 683 -2.70 3.98 -27.33
C ASN A 683 -3.27 2.56 -27.06
N GLU A 684 -3.39 1.74 -28.11
CA GLU A 684 -3.92 0.37 -28.00
C GLU A 684 -3.10 -0.54 -27.07
N ASP A 685 -1.81 -0.27 -26.94
CA ASP A 685 -0.89 -1.01 -26.06
C ASP A 685 -0.96 -0.53 -24.60
N GLY A 686 -1.69 0.57 -24.35
CA GLY A 686 -1.85 1.17 -23.04
C GLY A 686 -0.70 2.09 -22.64
N ASP A 687 0.16 2.47 -23.58
CA ASP A 687 1.28 3.41 -23.41
C ASP A 687 0.83 4.84 -23.73
N VAL A 688 1.53 5.83 -23.15
CA VAL A 688 1.26 7.25 -23.41
C VAL A 688 1.84 7.65 -24.75
N ALA A 689 0.99 8.19 -25.62
CA ALA A 689 1.38 8.73 -26.92
C ALA A 689 0.86 10.16 -27.10
N ASP A 690 1.58 10.95 -27.90
CA ASP A 690 1.15 12.28 -28.30
C ASP A 690 -0.10 12.17 -29.19
N VAL A 691 -1.07 13.07 -28.99
CA VAL A 691 -2.24 13.16 -29.86
C VAL A 691 -1.86 13.89 -31.14
N ASP A 692 -2.06 13.24 -32.27
CA ASP A 692 -2.03 13.84 -33.60
C ASP A 692 -3.38 13.69 -34.32
N SER A 693 -3.43 14.08 -35.59
CA SER A 693 -4.67 14.02 -36.38
C SER A 693 -5.15 12.60 -36.67
N ASP A 694 -4.28 11.60 -36.66
CA ASP A 694 -4.64 10.20 -36.93
C ASP A 694 -5.12 9.52 -35.66
N ALA A 695 -4.40 9.70 -34.54
CA ALA A 695 -4.87 9.32 -33.21
C ALA A 695 -6.24 9.91 -32.89
N ALA A 696 -6.47 11.19 -33.24
CA ALA A 696 -7.77 11.84 -33.07
C ALA A 696 -8.90 11.18 -33.90
N LYS A 697 -8.60 10.65 -35.10
CA LYS A 697 -9.58 9.91 -35.92
C LYS A 697 -9.87 8.53 -35.33
N GLU A 698 -8.87 7.84 -34.81
CA GLU A 698 -9.05 6.54 -34.12
C GLU A 698 -9.94 6.71 -32.88
N LEU A 699 -9.64 7.70 -32.04
CA LEU A 699 -10.45 8.08 -30.88
C LEU A 699 -11.88 8.47 -31.29
N GLN A 700 -12.03 9.22 -32.39
CA GLN A 700 -13.33 9.59 -32.95
C GLN A 700 -14.14 8.35 -33.37
N ALA A 701 -13.49 7.39 -34.04
CA ALA A 701 -14.14 6.19 -34.53
C ALA A 701 -14.52 5.20 -33.43
N ALA A 702 -13.72 5.16 -32.35
CA ALA A 702 -13.98 4.34 -31.18
C ALA A 702 -15.20 4.84 -30.38
N GLY A 703 -15.45 6.16 -30.36
CA GLY A 703 -16.71 6.75 -29.89
C GLY A 703 -16.53 7.86 -28.86
N GLU A 704 -17.08 7.66 -27.65
CA GLU A 704 -17.13 8.69 -26.61
C GLU A 704 -15.76 8.88 -25.94
N VAL A 705 -15.24 10.10 -25.97
CA VAL A 705 -14.01 10.51 -25.29
C VAL A 705 -14.30 11.42 -24.10
N ALA A 706 -13.36 11.53 -23.17
CA ALA A 706 -13.34 12.57 -22.15
C ALA A 706 -12.05 13.38 -22.23
N LEU A 707 -12.20 14.71 -22.22
CA LEU A 707 -11.12 15.67 -22.34
C LEU A 707 -10.74 16.23 -20.97
N TYR A 708 -9.45 16.28 -20.67
CA TYR A 708 -8.92 16.82 -19.42
C TYR A 708 -8.01 18.01 -19.70
N THR A 709 -8.20 19.11 -18.97
CA THR A 709 -7.46 20.36 -19.19
C THR A 709 -6.75 20.84 -17.94
N ASP A 710 -5.78 21.71 -18.11
CA ASP A 710 -5.22 22.50 -17.00
C ASP A 710 -6.22 23.59 -16.51
N TYR A 711 -5.77 24.47 -15.60
CA TYR A 711 -6.56 25.61 -15.12
C TYR A 711 -6.70 26.75 -16.15
N ALA A 712 -5.85 26.81 -17.17
CA ALA A 712 -5.95 27.76 -18.27
C ALA A 712 -6.90 27.27 -19.38
N GLY A 713 -7.32 26.01 -19.34
CA GLY A 713 -8.20 25.37 -20.33
C GLY A 713 -7.46 24.69 -21.47
N ASN A 714 -6.13 24.56 -21.39
CA ASN A 714 -5.34 23.84 -22.40
C ASN A 714 -5.60 22.33 -22.27
N LEU A 715 -5.84 21.64 -23.39
CA LEU A 715 -6.09 20.19 -23.40
C LEU A 715 -4.80 19.44 -23.10
N ILE A 716 -4.81 18.59 -22.06
CA ILE A 716 -3.62 17.86 -21.60
C ILE A 716 -3.75 16.36 -21.90
N TYR A 717 -4.94 15.79 -21.72
CA TYR A 717 -5.16 14.36 -21.88
C TYR A 717 -6.53 14.06 -22.48
N ILE A 718 -6.57 13.08 -23.38
CA ILE A 718 -7.79 12.50 -23.94
C ILE A 718 -7.90 11.06 -23.44
N SER A 719 -8.95 10.75 -22.66
CA SER A 719 -9.29 9.36 -22.35
C SER A 719 -10.38 8.87 -23.29
N GLY A 720 -10.16 7.74 -23.94
CA GLY A 720 -11.13 7.05 -24.77
C GLY A 720 -10.58 5.68 -25.15
N ASP A 721 -11.45 4.81 -25.65
CA ASP A 721 -10.99 3.65 -26.39
C ASP A 721 -10.41 4.13 -27.72
N THR A 722 -9.51 3.37 -28.30
CA THR A 722 -9.03 3.54 -29.67
C THR A 722 -9.53 2.35 -30.48
N VAL A 723 -9.71 2.56 -31.78
CA VAL A 723 -9.91 1.46 -32.72
C VAL A 723 -8.92 1.64 -33.84
N ASN A 724 -8.24 0.54 -34.16
CA ASN A 724 -7.50 0.42 -35.40
C ASN A 724 -8.49 0.59 -36.55
N LEU A 725 -8.58 1.83 -37.03
CA LEU A 725 -9.30 2.13 -38.25
C LEU A 725 -8.50 1.45 -39.34
N ASP A 726 -8.99 0.29 -39.83
CA ASP A 726 -8.39 -0.55 -40.89
C ASP A 726 -7.39 0.29 -41.63
N SER A 727 -6.15 0.26 -41.13
CA SER A 727 -5.16 1.08 -41.78
C SER A 727 -5.05 0.42 -43.14
N ASN A 728 -5.12 1.25 -44.17
CA ASN A 728 -4.89 0.78 -45.52
C ASN A 728 -3.54 0.02 -45.60
N GLU A 729 -2.65 0.18 -44.60
CA GLU A 729 -1.48 -0.65 -44.32
C GLU A 729 -1.80 -2.06 -43.75
N LYS A 730 -1.32 -3.09 -44.44
CA LYS A 730 -1.37 -4.49 -44.03
C LYS A 730 0.05 -5.03 -43.88
N VAL A 731 0.39 -5.56 -42.70
CA VAL A 731 1.60 -6.36 -42.52
C VAL A 731 1.40 -7.71 -43.22
N ALA A 732 2.36 -8.13 -44.02
CA ALA A 732 2.24 -9.33 -44.83
C ALA A 732 3.57 -10.08 -44.97
N VAL A 733 3.49 -11.36 -45.30
CA VAL A 733 4.62 -12.15 -45.76
C VAL A 733 4.48 -12.42 -47.25
N LEU A 734 5.57 -12.28 -48.01
CA LEU A 734 5.60 -12.68 -49.41
C LEU A 734 5.50 -14.20 -49.54
N THR A 735 4.51 -14.68 -50.28
CA THR A 735 4.31 -16.11 -50.56
C THR A 735 5.09 -16.57 -51.78
N ALA A 736 5.53 -15.63 -52.62
CA ALA A 736 6.41 -15.87 -53.76
C ALA A 736 7.41 -14.71 -53.93
N ASP A 737 8.55 -14.99 -54.57
CA ASP A 737 9.50 -13.95 -54.99
C ASP A 737 8.79 -12.90 -55.84
N ILE A 738 9.04 -11.61 -55.58
CA ILE A 738 8.51 -10.55 -56.44
C ILE A 738 9.08 -10.71 -57.86
N LEU A 739 8.18 -10.80 -58.86
CA LEU A 739 8.59 -10.99 -60.25
C LEU A 739 8.51 -9.67 -61.02
N GLY A 740 9.68 -9.14 -61.40
CA GLY A 740 9.77 -7.99 -62.30
C GLY A 740 9.68 -8.36 -63.77
N TYR A 741 8.84 -7.66 -64.53
CA TYR A 741 8.82 -7.79 -65.99
C TYR A 741 8.56 -6.47 -66.71
N LYS A 742 9.10 -6.38 -67.93
CA LYS A 742 8.95 -5.19 -68.77
C LYS A 742 7.81 -5.40 -69.75
N SER A 743 6.86 -4.47 -69.76
CA SER A 743 5.81 -4.37 -70.78
C SER A 743 5.89 -3.00 -71.47
N ALA A 744 4.90 -2.12 -71.29
CA ALA A 744 4.95 -0.72 -71.68
C ALA A 744 5.64 0.17 -70.62
N ARG A 745 5.57 -0.24 -69.35
CA ARG A 745 6.29 0.29 -68.18
C ARG A 745 6.97 -0.85 -67.44
N ASP A 746 7.78 -0.51 -66.45
CA ASP A 746 8.39 -1.48 -65.53
C ASP A 746 7.33 -1.91 -64.51
N LYS A 747 7.03 -3.22 -64.48
CA LYS A 747 5.99 -3.82 -63.65
C LYS A 747 6.56 -4.83 -62.66
N VAL A 748 5.87 -5.02 -61.54
CA VAL A 748 6.14 -6.06 -60.54
C VAL A 748 4.86 -6.82 -60.19
N GLU A 749 5.00 -8.13 -60.02
CA GLU A 749 3.96 -9.00 -59.47
C GLU A 749 4.29 -9.27 -58.00
N VAL A 750 3.34 -8.98 -57.11
CA VAL A 750 3.48 -9.14 -55.65
C VAL A 750 2.40 -10.10 -55.19
N GLU A 751 2.81 -11.20 -54.58
CA GLU A 751 1.93 -12.19 -53.94
C GLU A 751 2.28 -12.25 -52.46
N ALA A 752 1.28 -12.00 -51.59
CA ALA A 752 1.50 -11.90 -50.16
C ALA A 752 0.30 -12.39 -49.36
N LEU A 753 0.59 -13.02 -48.21
CA LEU A 753 -0.40 -13.37 -47.20
C LEU A 753 -0.40 -12.31 -46.10
N THR A 754 -1.54 -11.66 -45.89
CA THR A 754 -1.67 -10.58 -44.89
C THR A 754 -1.87 -11.10 -43.47
N GLN A 755 -1.73 -10.21 -42.50
CA GLN A 755 -2.08 -10.44 -41.09
C GLN A 755 -3.51 -10.95 -40.87
N ASP A 756 -4.43 -10.66 -41.79
CA ASP A 756 -5.84 -11.07 -41.72
C ASP A 756 -6.06 -12.49 -42.27
N GLY A 757 -4.99 -13.12 -42.81
CA GLY A 757 -5.04 -14.41 -43.49
C GLY A 757 -5.56 -14.33 -44.92
N ASP A 758 -5.62 -13.13 -45.51
CA ASP A 758 -6.03 -12.93 -46.90
C ASP A 758 -4.81 -13.02 -47.82
N GLU A 759 -4.96 -13.79 -48.90
CA GLU A 759 -3.97 -13.86 -49.97
C GLU A 759 -4.25 -12.74 -50.99
N LEU A 760 -3.32 -11.81 -51.11
CA LEU A 760 -3.39 -10.68 -52.04
C LEU A 760 -2.38 -10.87 -53.17
N SER A 761 -2.81 -10.53 -54.38
CA SER A 761 -1.99 -10.59 -55.59
C SER A 761 -2.17 -9.31 -56.40
N PHE A 762 -1.06 -8.64 -56.68
CA PHE A 762 -1.03 -7.36 -57.39
C PHE A 762 -0.11 -7.42 -58.60
N ASP A 763 -0.54 -6.83 -59.73
CA ASP A 763 0.29 -6.63 -60.93
C ASP A 763 0.44 -5.12 -61.20
N ILE A 764 1.50 -4.53 -60.64
CA ILE A 764 1.62 -3.09 -60.42
C ILE A 764 2.58 -2.45 -61.41
N ASP A 765 2.21 -1.29 -61.96
CA ASP A 765 3.16 -0.40 -62.64
C ASP A 765 3.99 0.34 -61.57
N LEU A 766 5.33 0.19 -61.53
CA LEU A 766 6.14 0.83 -60.48
C LEU A 766 6.01 2.37 -60.44
N GLU A 767 5.60 2.99 -61.54
CA GLU A 767 5.35 4.43 -61.61
C GLU A 767 3.98 4.87 -61.06
N SER A 768 3.09 3.92 -60.71
CA SER A 768 1.76 4.20 -60.16
C SER A 768 1.68 4.07 -58.65
N LEU A 769 2.74 3.63 -57.98
CA LEU A 769 2.84 3.70 -56.53
C LEU A 769 3.06 5.16 -56.13
N ASP A 770 2.45 5.58 -55.03
CA ASP A 770 2.66 6.89 -54.42
C ASP A 770 4.03 6.89 -53.72
N THR A 771 4.29 5.88 -52.89
CA THR A 771 5.51 5.77 -52.08
C THR A 771 6.08 4.35 -52.10
N ILE A 772 7.42 4.24 -52.10
CA ILE A 772 8.11 3.01 -51.66
C ILE A 772 8.94 3.33 -50.42
N THR A 773 8.70 2.61 -49.34
CA THR A 773 9.39 2.82 -48.06
C THR A 773 10.46 1.75 -47.87
N VAL A 774 11.62 2.14 -47.32
CA VAL A 774 12.69 1.19 -46.97
C VAL A 774 13.21 1.53 -45.58
N ASP A 775 13.13 0.57 -44.66
CA ASP A 775 13.53 0.74 -43.24
C ASP A 775 12.91 2.01 -42.62
N GLY A 776 11.60 2.24 -42.82
CA GLY A 776 10.89 3.44 -42.37
C GLY A 776 11.22 4.75 -43.11
N THR A 777 12.08 4.72 -44.13
CA THR A 777 12.39 5.91 -44.96
C THR A 777 11.54 5.93 -46.22
N GLU A 778 10.66 6.92 -46.33
CA GLU A 778 9.79 7.12 -47.50
C GLU A 778 10.54 7.63 -48.74
N HIS A 779 10.17 7.07 -49.90
CA HIS A 779 10.64 7.50 -51.21
C HIS A 779 9.43 7.81 -52.11
N ASP A 780 9.08 9.09 -52.22
CA ASP A 780 7.96 9.61 -53.01
C ASP A 780 8.19 9.37 -54.52
N ILE A 781 7.36 8.50 -55.11
CA ILE A 781 7.36 8.09 -56.52
C ILE A 781 6.28 8.86 -57.30
N ASP A 782 5.11 9.13 -56.69
CA ASP A 782 4.07 9.97 -57.26
C ASP A 782 3.38 10.85 -56.21
N ASN A 783 3.49 12.16 -56.36
CA ASN A 783 2.83 13.12 -55.49
C ASN A 783 2.44 14.38 -56.24
N GLY A 784 1.47 14.25 -57.15
CA GLY A 784 0.65 15.35 -57.66
C GLY A 784 1.33 16.65 -58.15
N GLY A 785 2.66 16.69 -58.33
CA GLY A 785 3.42 17.95 -58.33
C GLY A 785 4.93 17.83 -58.57
N SER A 786 5.72 17.26 -57.65
CA SER A 786 7.18 17.09 -57.82
C SER A 786 7.69 15.73 -57.34
N LYS A 787 7.93 14.80 -58.28
CA LYS A 787 8.51 13.48 -58.01
C LYS A 787 9.97 13.59 -57.57
N ASP A 788 10.27 13.35 -56.31
CA ASP A 788 11.65 13.39 -55.78
C ASP A 788 12.40 12.08 -56.05
N TRP A 789 11.70 10.96 -56.26
CA TRP A 789 12.29 9.67 -56.62
C TRP A 789 11.69 9.06 -57.90
N THR A 790 12.42 8.11 -58.50
CA THR A 790 11.93 7.30 -59.62
C THR A 790 12.20 5.82 -59.32
N ALA A 791 11.17 4.98 -59.37
CA ALA A 791 11.28 3.52 -59.27
C ALA A 791 11.43 2.89 -60.66
N SER A 792 12.38 1.97 -60.84
CA SER A 792 12.57 1.22 -62.08
C SER A 792 13.20 -0.15 -61.86
N LEU A 793 13.04 -1.08 -62.80
CA LEU A 793 13.63 -2.41 -62.67
C LEU A 793 15.16 -2.38 -62.91
N ILE A 794 15.90 -3.04 -62.03
CA ILE A 794 17.34 -3.31 -62.20
C ILE A 794 17.57 -4.16 -63.46
N ALA A 795 18.72 -3.98 -64.11
CA ALA A 795 19.07 -4.69 -65.33
C ALA A 795 19.06 -6.22 -65.11
N GLY A 796 18.22 -6.93 -65.87
CA GLY A 796 17.99 -8.36 -65.69
C GLY A 796 16.72 -8.69 -64.90
N ASN A 797 15.97 -7.67 -64.48
CA ASN A 797 14.76 -7.77 -63.67
C ASN A 797 14.99 -8.47 -62.33
N THR A 798 16.11 -8.17 -61.68
CA THR A 798 16.54 -8.81 -60.42
C THR A 798 16.19 -7.98 -59.19
N GLY A 799 15.46 -6.88 -59.35
CA GLY A 799 15.14 -5.97 -58.26
C GLY A 799 14.59 -4.62 -58.73
N ILE A 800 14.29 -3.74 -57.77
CA ILE A 800 13.83 -2.37 -57.95
C ILE A 800 14.97 -1.41 -57.58
N ASN A 801 15.20 -0.41 -58.42
CA ASN A 801 16.09 0.71 -58.17
C ASN A 801 15.25 1.97 -57.93
N LEU A 802 15.39 2.55 -56.74
CA LEU A 802 14.87 3.87 -56.38
C LEU A 802 15.97 4.89 -56.62
N LYS A 803 15.74 5.79 -57.57
CA LYS A 803 16.71 6.81 -57.95
C LYS A 803 16.26 8.19 -57.50
N ASP A 804 17.13 8.89 -56.77
CA ASP A 804 16.87 10.27 -56.34
C ASP A 804 16.98 11.24 -57.53
N ASN A 805 15.88 11.91 -57.85
CA ASN A 805 15.80 12.87 -58.94
C ASN A 805 16.53 14.18 -58.60
N THR A 806 16.75 14.47 -57.32
CA THR A 806 17.48 15.65 -56.84
C THR A 806 19.01 15.47 -56.86
N ASN A 807 19.49 14.22 -56.92
CA ASN A 807 20.91 13.82 -56.83
C ASN A 807 21.60 14.29 -55.53
N VAL A 808 20.87 14.39 -54.44
CA VAL A 808 21.35 14.74 -53.09
C VAL A 808 21.54 13.49 -52.24
N LYS A 809 20.65 12.52 -52.36
CA LYS A 809 20.62 11.23 -51.66
C LYS A 809 21.17 10.11 -52.58
N ALA A 810 21.56 8.99 -51.98
CA ALA A 810 22.06 7.83 -52.73
C ALA A 810 20.90 6.98 -53.25
N ASP A 811 21.07 6.39 -54.44
CA ASP A 811 20.09 5.43 -54.99
C ASP A 811 19.96 4.21 -54.07
N VAL A 812 18.74 3.70 -53.93
CA VAL A 812 18.40 2.53 -53.11
C VAL A 812 18.05 1.35 -54.02
N ASN A 813 18.54 0.16 -53.70
CA ASN A 813 18.24 -1.07 -54.45
C ASN A 813 17.58 -2.10 -53.54
N ILE A 814 16.45 -2.62 -54.00
CA ILE A 814 15.68 -3.71 -53.40
C ILE A 814 15.82 -4.91 -54.32
N MET A 815 16.41 -6.01 -53.85
CA MET A 815 16.73 -7.19 -54.64
C MET A 815 15.67 -8.27 -54.44
N PHE A 816 15.21 -8.88 -55.53
CA PHE A 816 14.16 -9.92 -55.48
C PHE A 816 14.65 -11.26 -54.93
N ASP A 817 15.97 -11.45 -54.77
CA ASP A 817 16.58 -12.65 -54.19
C ASP A 817 17.08 -12.42 -52.75
N ASN A 818 16.59 -11.36 -52.08
CA ASN A 818 17.00 -11.04 -50.72
C ASN A 818 15.97 -10.26 -49.90
N GLU A 819 15.52 -9.09 -50.38
CA GLU A 819 14.57 -8.24 -49.62
C GLU A 819 13.12 -8.42 -50.07
N ALA A 820 12.90 -9.25 -51.09
CA ALA A 820 11.64 -9.41 -51.79
C ALA A 820 11.50 -10.84 -52.35
N ASP A 821 12.13 -11.81 -51.69
CA ASP A 821 11.94 -13.25 -51.92
C ASP A 821 10.82 -13.82 -51.04
N ALA A 822 10.38 -15.04 -51.34
CA ALA A 822 9.39 -15.73 -50.53
C ALA A 822 9.86 -15.86 -49.06
N GLY A 823 8.97 -15.54 -48.11
CA GLY A 823 9.28 -15.50 -46.68
C GLY A 823 9.78 -14.13 -46.17
N SER A 824 10.00 -13.15 -47.05
CA SER A 824 10.26 -11.76 -46.64
C SER A 824 8.99 -11.10 -46.09
N LEU A 825 9.13 -10.38 -44.96
CA LEU A 825 8.07 -9.57 -44.37
C LEU A 825 8.04 -8.18 -45.02
N VAL A 826 6.84 -7.68 -45.32
CA VAL A 826 6.57 -6.39 -45.98
C VAL A 826 5.35 -5.70 -45.36
N LYS A 827 5.19 -4.40 -45.62
CA LYS A 827 3.91 -3.70 -45.37
C LYS A 827 3.31 -3.18 -46.68
N LEU A 828 2.01 -3.35 -46.83
CA LEU A 828 1.25 -3.06 -48.03
C LEU A 828 0.21 -1.98 -47.75
N HIS A 829 0.22 -0.83 -48.41
CA HIS A 829 -0.87 0.14 -48.30
C HIS A 829 -1.84 0.03 -49.47
N VAL A 830 -3.06 -0.45 -49.24
CA VAL A 830 -4.13 -0.60 -50.25
C VAL A 830 -5.19 0.47 -50.09
N ASP A 831 -5.64 1.10 -51.17
CA ASP A 831 -6.74 2.08 -51.08
C ASP A 831 -8.12 1.44 -50.84
N ASP A 832 -9.15 2.29 -50.69
CA ASP A 832 -10.55 1.88 -50.51
C ASP A 832 -11.08 1.00 -51.67
N GLU A 833 -10.42 1.04 -52.84
CA GLU A 833 -10.73 0.24 -54.02
C GLU A 833 -9.97 -1.10 -54.07
N GLY A 834 -8.99 -1.30 -53.16
CA GLY A 834 -8.15 -2.49 -53.06
C GLY A 834 -6.93 -2.47 -53.98
N ASP A 835 -6.54 -1.31 -54.53
CA ASP A 835 -5.33 -1.14 -55.32
C ASP A 835 -4.14 -0.78 -54.41
N LEU A 836 -2.96 -1.39 -54.63
CA LEU A 836 -1.75 -1.10 -53.84
C LEU A 836 -1.17 0.27 -54.21
N GLN A 837 -1.09 1.17 -53.23
CA GLN A 837 -0.56 2.53 -53.36
C GLN A 837 0.86 2.65 -52.80
N GLU A 838 1.17 1.94 -51.71
CA GLU A 838 2.50 1.98 -51.08
C GLU A 838 3.01 0.58 -50.72
N LEU A 839 4.33 0.44 -50.71
CA LEU A 839 5.01 -0.81 -50.40
C LEU A 839 6.26 -0.52 -49.56
N GLU A 840 6.33 -1.13 -48.38
CA GLU A 840 7.50 -1.04 -47.50
C GLU A 840 8.32 -2.33 -47.48
N PHE A 841 9.64 -2.16 -47.61
CA PHE A 841 10.64 -3.22 -47.53
C PHE A 841 11.58 -2.99 -46.34
N PHE A 842 12.14 -4.09 -45.82
CA PHE A 842 13.09 -4.04 -44.71
C PHE A 842 14.40 -4.69 -45.12
N LYS A 843 15.51 -4.01 -44.85
CA LYS A 843 16.84 -4.31 -45.41
C LYS A 843 17.95 -4.32 -44.35
N SER A 844 17.79 -3.60 -43.24
CA SER A 844 18.86 -3.44 -42.26
C SER A 844 18.38 -3.45 -40.81
N ASN A 845 19.18 -4.02 -39.92
CA ASN A 845 19.02 -3.88 -38.47
C ASN A 845 19.73 -2.64 -37.87
N ALA A 846 20.39 -1.82 -38.70
CA ALA A 846 21.16 -0.67 -38.21
C ALA A 846 20.30 0.60 -38.01
N ASN A 847 19.06 0.57 -38.47
CA ASN A 847 18.12 1.69 -38.43
C ASN A 847 17.12 1.53 -37.27
N ALA A 848 16.36 2.59 -36.97
CA ALA A 848 15.35 2.56 -35.90
C ALA A 848 14.19 1.60 -36.24
N ILE A 849 13.80 1.53 -37.51
CA ILE A 849 12.86 0.56 -38.07
C ILE A 849 13.65 -0.36 -39.00
N GLY A 850 13.37 -1.66 -39.00
CA GLY A 850 14.22 -2.57 -39.76
C GLY A 850 13.86 -4.05 -39.67
N TYR A 851 14.85 -4.87 -39.99
CA TYR A 851 14.77 -6.32 -40.15
C TYR A 851 15.92 -7.00 -39.41
N ASP A 852 15.66 -8.14 -38.77
CA ASP A 852 16.71 -9.05 -38.29
C ASP A 852 16.29 -10.53 -38.45
N THR A 853 17.20 -11.45 -38.13
CA THR A 853 17.05 -12.90 -38.33
C THR A 853 17.03 -13.67 -37.01
N ILE A 854 16.24 -14.74 -36.99
CA ILE A 854 16.24 -15.75 -35.93
C ILE A 854 17.17 -16.88 -36.35
N THR A 855 18.11 -17.23 -35.48
CA THR A 855 19.05 -18.33 -35.64
C THR A 855 19.12 -19.14 -34.34
N ASN A 856 19.78 -20.29 -34.34
CA ASN A 856 20.07 -21.03 -33.10
C ASN A 856 20.80 -20.20 -32.02
N ALA A 857 21.43 -19.08 -32.37
CA ALA A 857 22.11 -18.24 -31.37
C ALA A 857 21.14 -17.34 -30.61
N ASN A 858 20.01 -16.98 -31.22
CA ASN A 858 19.01 -16.02 -30.76
C ASN A 858 17.61 -16.55 -31.07
N SER A 859 17.40 -17.82 -30.72
CA SER A 859 16.14 -18.54 -30.90
C SER A 859 15.03 -17.96 -30.02
N LEU A 860 13.79 -18.28 -30.36
CA LEU A 860 12.59 -17.72 -29.75
C LEU A 860 11.71 -18.81 -29.14
N GLU A 861 11.45 -18.76 -27.83
CA GLU A 861 10.57 -19.67 -27.10
C GLU A 861 9.19 -19.07 -26.82
N ALA A 862 8.21 -19.95 -26.56
CA ALA A 862 6.89 -19.52 -26.12
C ALA A 862 6.96 -18.82 -24.75
N GLY A 863 6.46 -17.59 -24.70
CA GLY A 863 6.46 -16.76 -23.48
C GLY A 863 7.68 -15.86 -23.32
N ASP A 864 8.64 -15.89 -24.25
CA ASP A 864 9.72 -14.91 -24.32
C ASP A 864 9.15 -13.50 -24.42
N LYS A 865 9.80 -12.54 -23.76
CA LYS A 865 9.36 -11.14 -23.80
C LYS A 865 10.16 -10.29 -24.76
N TYR A 866 11.30 -10.81 -25.21
CA TYR A 866 12.23 -10.11 -26.07
C TYR A 866 12.81 -11.08 -27.10
N LEU A 867 13.18 -10.54 -28.26
CA LEU A 867 13.87 -11.24 -29.33
C LEU A 867 15.02 -10.36 -29.82
N SER A 868 16.26 -10.78 -29.55
CA SER A 868 17.47 -10.04 -29.93
C SER A 868 17.49 -8.59 -29.43
N GLY A 869 16.98 -8.36 -28.21
CA GLY A 869 16.88 -7.04 -27.60
C GLY A 869 15.69 -6.17 -28.06
N TYR A 870 14.81 -6.70 -28.92
CA TYR A 870 13.54 -6.07 -29.30
C TYR A 870 12.39 -6.65 -28.50
N LYS A 871 11.44 -5.83 -28.05
CA LYS A 871 10.29 -6.24 -27.22
C LYS A 871 9.27 -7.03 -28.05
N LEU A 872 8.87 -8.19 -27.55
CA LEU A 872 7.73 -8.96 -28.08
C LEU A 872 6.47 -8.53 -27.36
N THR A 873 5.39 -8.34 -28.11
CA THR A 873 4.07 -8.08 -27.55
C THR A 873 3.18 -9.31 -27.74
N SER A 874 2.07 -9.40 -27.02
CA SER A 874 1.09 -10.47 -27.27
C SER A 874 0.51 -10.41 -28.68
N ASN A 875 0.60 -9.25 -29.32
CA ASN A 875 0.04 -8.97 -30.64
C ASN A 875 1.08 -9.11 -31.78
N THR A 876 2.37 -9.33 -31.46
CA THR A 876 3.40 -9.59 -32.48
C THR A 876 2.90 -10.68 -33.42
N LEU A 877 2.82 -10.37 -34.71
CA LEU A 877 2.26 -11.26 -35.71
C LEU A 877 3.21 -12.41 -36.00
N MET A 878 2.66 -13.61 -36.18
CA MET A 878 3.41 -14.84 -36.37
C MET A 878 2.95 -15.52 -37.67
N PHE A 879 3.84 -15.57 -38.66
CA PHE A 879 3.67 -16.30 -39.91
C PHE A 879 4.44 -17.62 -39.84
N ASN A 880 3.72 -18.70 -39.52
CA ASN A 880 4.29 -20.03 -39.34
C ASN A 880 4.34 -20.80 -40.65
N ALA A 881 5.54 -21.00 -41.20
CA ALA A 881 5.80 -21.73 -42.43
C ALA A 881 6.46 -23.11 -42.20
N THR A 882 6.26 -23.72 -41.02
CA THR A 882 6.94 -24.97 -40.65
C THR A 882 6.39 -26.24 -41.32
N ASP A 883 5.23 -26.20 -41.98
CA ASP A 883 4.61 -27.39 -42.61
C ASP A 883 5.32 -27.78 -43.93
N ASP A 884 5.75 -26.80 -44.74
CA ASP A 884 6.59 -27.02 -45.92
C ASP A 884 7.57 -25.85 -46.14
N SER A 885 8.83 -26.02 -45.74
CA SER A 885 9.86 -24.97 -45.83
C SER A 885 10.48 -24.79 -47.23
N VAL A 886 9.95 -25.45 -48.27
CA VAL A 886 10.60 -25.53 -49.60
C VAL A 886 9.75 -24.94 -50.72
N ASP A 887 8.43 -24.95 -50.57
CA ASP A 887 7.45 -24.45 -51.55
C ASP A 887 6.26 -23.86 -50.78
N THR A 888 6.51 -22.82 -49.96
CA THR A 888 5.52 -22.22 -49.06
C THR A 888 4.43 -21.50 -49.86
N ASP A 889 3.37 -22.21 -50.22
CA ASP A 889 2.14 -21.57 -50.71
C ASP A 889 1.42 -20.87 -49.53
N ALA A 890 0.52 -19.93 -49.83
CA ALA A 890 -0.26 -19.22 -48.81
C ALA A 890 -1.01 -20.18 -47.85
N ASP A 891 -1.46 -21.33 -48.37
CA ASP A 891 -2.17 -22.37 -47.61
C ASP A 891 -1.30 -23.08 -46.56
N ASP A 892 0.03 -23.02 -46.68
CA ASP A 892 1.00 -23.67 -45.78
C ASP A 892 1.47 -22.74 -44.65
N ILE A 893 1.07 -21.47 -44.67
CA ILE A 893 1.41 -20.48 -43.65
C ILE A 893 0.25 -20.29 -42.68
N VAL A 894 0.49 -20.56 -41.40
CA VAL A 894 -0.50 -20.29 -40.34
C VAL A 894 -0.21 -18.93 -39.71
N VAL A 895 -1.17 -18.00 -39.84
CA VAL A 895 -1.11 -16.69 -39.18
C VAL A 895 -1.66 -16.82 -37.75
N SER A 896 -0.90 -16.30 -36.79
CA SER A 896 -1.25 -16.25 -35.37
C SER A 896 -0.59 -15.05 -34.71
N THR A 897 -0.76 -14.89 -33.40
CA THR A 897 -0.02 -13.91 -32.61
C THR A 897 0.92 -14.60 -31.63
N PHE A 898 1.95 -13.90 -31.21
CA PHE A 898 2.95 -14.43 -30.29
C PHE A 898 2.35 -14.76 -28.90
N GLY A 899 1.37 -14.00 -28.43
CA GLY A 899 0.68 -14.29 -27.16
C GLY A 899 -0.04 -15.64 -27.14
N ASP A 900 -0.52 -16.10 -28.30
CA ASP A 900 -1.16 -17.40 -28.46
C ASP A 900 -0.15 -18.53 -28.76
N TYR A 901 1.12 -18.20 -28.97
CA TYR A 901 2.15 -19.16 -29.32
C TYR A 901 2.49 -20.05 -28.12
N GLN A 902 2.29 -21.36 -28.29
CA GLN A 902 2.63 -22.41 -27.31
C GLN A 902 3.51 -23.50 -27.95
N GLY A 903 4.16 -23.17 -29.07
CA GLY A 903 4.94 -24.09 -29.89
C GLY A 903 6.32 -24.43 -29.31
N SER A 904 7.08 -25.17 -30.10
CA SER A 904 8.50 -25.43 -29.81
C SER A 904 9.36 -24.19 -30.06
N GLU A 905 10.58 -24.17 -29.54
CA GLU A 905 11.54 -23.09 -29.79
C GLU A 905 11.76 -22.86 -31.30
N ILE A 906 11.63 -21.63 -31.76
CA ILE A 906 11.86 -21.21 -33.14
C ILE A 906 13.35 -20.95 -33.33
N THR A 907 13.96 -21.68 -34.26
CA THR A 907 15.42 -21.69 -34.46
C THR A 907 15.87 -21.10 -35.79
N ASN A 908 14.95 -20.88 -36.72
CA ASN A 908 15.21 -20.21 -38.00
C ASN A 908 13.99 -19.41 -38.43
N GLY A 909 14.24 -18.16 -38.82
CA GLY A 909 13.20 -17.24 -39.24
C GLY A 909 13.74 -15.82 -39.41
N ASN A 910 12.84 -14.87 -39.60
CA ASN A 910 13.14 -13.46 -39.67
C ASN A 910 12.03 -12.65 -39.00
N PHE A 911 12.35 -11.40 -38.64
CA PHE A 911 11.39 -10.51 -38.01
C PHE A 911 11.66 -9.06 -38.38
N ILE A 912 10.61 -8.24 -38.29
CA ILE A 912 10.67 -6.80 -38.49
C ILE A 912 10.34 -6.07 -37.19
N PHE A 913 10.94 -4.90 -36.99
CA PHE A 913 10.78 -4.12 -35.76
C PHE A 913 10.55 -2.63 -36.05
N ASN A 914 9.88 -1.95 -35.11
CA ASN A 914 9.54 -0.53 -35.22
C ASN A 914 10.54 0.38 -34.46
N GLY A 915 10.32 1.70 -34.55
CA GLY A 915 11.18 2.73 -33.93
C GLY A 915 11.30 2.62 -32.40
N ASP A 916 10.30 2.01 -31.76
CA ASP A 916 10.23 1.78 -30.31
C ASP A 916 10.94 0.49 -29.88
N LYS A 917 11.61 -0.17 -30.82
CA LYS A 917 12.28 -1.46 -30.67
C LYS A 917 11.32 -2.59 -30.29
N GLU A 918 10.12 -2.58 -30.84
CA GLU A 918 9.16 -3.66 -30.69
C GLU A 918 9.10 -4.50 -31.97
N VAL A 919 8.93 -5.81 -31.80
CA VAL A 919 8.80 -6.75 -32.91
C VAL A 919 7.37 -6.70 -33.45
N VAL A 920 7.24 -6.30 -34.72
CA VAL A 920 5.95 -6.14 -35.41
C VAL A 920 5.45 -7.48 -35.94
N ALA A 921 6.31 -8.21 -36.64
CA ALA A 921 5.97 -9.52 -37.20
C ALA A 921 7.19 -10.44 -37.28
N ILE A 922 6.92 -11.73 -37.21
CA ILE A 922 7.88 -12.83 -37.27
C ILE A 922 7.42 -13.81 -38.34
N TRP A 923 8.32 -14.16 -39.25
CA TRP A 923 8.18 -15.31 -40.13
C TRP A 923 9.17 -16.40 -39.71
N TYR A 924 8.76 -17.65 -39.70
CA TYR A 924 9.63 -18.76 -39.33
C TYR A 924 9.28 -20.07 -40.01
N ASP A 925 10.30 -20.87 -40.31
CA ASP A 925 10.18 -22.14 -41.03
C ASP A 925 10.75 -23.34 -40.27
N THR A 926 11.45 -23.10 -39.16
CA THR A 926 12.12 -24.16 -38.40
C THR A 926 11.95 -23.95 -36.90
N THR A 927 11.52 -25.01 -36.22
CA THR A 927 11.50 -25.11 -34.75
C THR A 927 12.36 -26.29 -34.28
N ASP A 928 12.93 -26.21 -33.08
CA ASP A 928 13.64 -27.34 -32.45
C ASP A 928 12.65 -28.36 -31.85
N SER A 929 13.17 -29.53 -31.49
CA SER A 929 12.45 -30.63 -30.86
C SER A 929 12.69 -30.75 -29.35
N ALA A 930 13.25 -29.75 -28.67
CA ALA A 930 13.77 -29.92 -27.30
C ALA A 930 12.70 -29.86 -26.17
N GLU A 931 12.87 -30.76 -25.19
CA GLU A 931 12.01 -31.01 -24.01
C GLU A 931 12.53 -30.35 -22.71
N VAL A 932 13.13 -29.15 -22.78
CA VAL A 932 13.62 -28.43 -21.58
C VAL A 932 13.04 -27.02 -21.48
N THR A 933 13.09 -26.43 -20.28
CA THR A 933 12.72 -25.03 -19.98
C THR A 933 13.77 -24.44 -19.05
N TYR A 934 13.95 -23.11 -19.05
CA TYR A 934 14.94 -22.46 -18.20
C TYR A 934 14.32 -21.60 -17.10
N GLU A 935 15.04 -21.43 -16.00
CA GLU A 935 14.60 -20.56 -14.91
C GLU A 935 15.76 -19.88 -14.19
N GLU A 936 15.73 -18.56 -14.10
CA GLU A 936 16.67 -17.76 -13.32
C GLU A 936 16.35 -17.89 -11.83
N ALA A 937 17.38 -18.04 -10.99
CA ALA A 937 17.17 -18.17 -9.56
C ALA A 937 18.37 -17.73 -8.70
N VAL A 938 18.11 -17.48 -7.42
CA VAL A 938 19.15 -17.32 -6.40
C VAL A 938 19.16 -18.56 -5.49
N ILE A 939 20.31 -19.22 -5.33
CA ILE A 939 20.44 -20.42 -4.50
C ILE A 939 20.35 -20.08 -3.01
N THR A 940 19.32 -20.55 -2.31
CA THR A 940 19.19 -20.43 -0.84
C THR A 940 19.72 -21.65 -0.10
N ASN A 941 19.77 -22.82 -0.73
CA ASN A 941 20.33 -24.03 -0.13
C ASN A 941 20.78 -25.07 -1.17
N VAL A 942 21.85 -25.82 -0.86
CA VAL A 942 22.35 -26.91 -1.70
C VAL A 942 22.49 -28.18 -0.86
N LEU A 943 21.73 -29.22 -1.20
CA LEU A 943 21.84 -30.53 -0.56
C LEU A 943 22.67 -31.47 -1.43
N ARG A 944 23.75 -32.01 -0.84
CA ARG A 944 24.66 -32.95 -1.49
C ARG A 944 24.59 -34.33 -0.84
N ASN A 945 24.71 -35.38 -1.65
CA ASN A 945 24.82 -36.74 -1.13
C ASN A 945 26.27 -37.08 -0.74
N THR A 946 26.51 -38.32 -0.29
CA THR A 946 27.84 -38.78 0.14
C THR A 946 28.89 -38.82 -0.96
N ASN A 947 28.49 -38.80 -2.23
CA ASN A 947 29.36 -38.73 -3.40
C ASN A 947 29.63 -37.28 -3.86
N GLN A 948 29.14 -36.28 -3.13
CA GLN A 948 29.19 -34.85 -3.46
C GLN A 948 28.29 -34.40 -4.63
N GLU A 949 27.47 -35.31 -5.19
CA GLU A 949 26.44 -34.97 -6.18
C GLU A 949 25.35 -34.13 -5.52
N ILE A 950 24.88 -33.12 -6.24
CA ILE A 950 23.74 -32.29 -5.81
C ILE A 950 22.48 -33.14 -6.02
N VAL A 951 21.65 -33.27 -4.98
CA VAL A 951 20.42 -34.07 -5.01
C VAL A 951 19.16 -33.23 -4.89
N SER A 952 19.26 -32.05 -4.27
CA SER A 952 18.20 -31.05 -4.26
C SER A 952 18.81 -29.67 -4.03
N VAL A 953 18.18 -28.66 -4.59
CA VAL A 953 18.48 -27.25 -4.31
C VAL A 953 17.22 -26.56 -3.78
N THR A 954 17.40 -25.58 -2.93
CA THR A 954 16.35 -24.61 -2.61
C THR A 954 16.77 -23.29 -3.25
N VAL A 955 15.85 -22.69 -3.98
CA VAL A 955 16.09 -21.50 -4.79
C VAL A 955 14.98 -20.48 -4.57
N TYR A 956 15.32 -19.20 -4.69
CA TYR A 956 14.37 -18.11 -4.81
C TYR A 956 14.23 -17.76 -6.29
N ALA A 957 13.05 -18.00 -6.87
CA ALA A 957 12.74 -17.73 -8.26
C ALA A 957 11.26 -17.35 -8.40
N GLY A 958 10.95 -16.41 -9.29
CA GLY A 958 9.58 -15.92 -9.48
C GLY A 958 8.94 -15.29 -8.23
N GLY A 959 9.75 -14.75 -7.30
CA GLY A 959 9.25 -14.13 -6.06
C GLY A 959 8.96 -15.10 -4.92
N GLU A 960 9.25 -16.40 -5.07
CA GLU A 960 9.03 -17.39 -4.02
C GLU A 960 10.20 -18.37 -3.85
N GLU A 961 10.28 -18.98 -2.66
CA GLU A 961 11.29 -20.00 -2.36
C GLU A 961 10.73 -21.40 -2.69
N LYS A 962 11.44 -22.15 -3.53
CA LYS A 962 11.07 -23.52 -3.91
C LYS A 962 12.23 -24.50 -3.80
N THR A 963 11.90 -25.73 -3.41
CA THR A 963 12.87 -26.83 -3.37
C THR A 963 12.71 -27.73 -4.58
N LEU A 964 13.75 -27.79 -5.40
CA LEU A 964 13.80 -28.54 -6.65
C LEU A 964 14.65 -29.79 -6.49
N THR A 965 14.25 -30.86 -7.17
CA THR A 965 15.04 -32.10 -7.27
C THR A 965 16.05 -31.97 -8.40
N VAL A 966 17.23 -32.56 -8.24
CA VAL A 966 18.32 -32.46 -9.23
C VAL A 966 18.67 -33.84 -9.75
N ASP A 967 18.82 -34.00 -11.06
CA ASP A 967 19.26 -35.27 -11.68
C ASP A 967 20.78 -35.50 -11.51
N LYS A 968 21.24 -35.51 -10.25
CA LYS A 968 22.60 -35.85 -9.83
C LYS A 968 23.70 -35.12 -10.59
N VAL A 969 23.63 -33.79 -10.60
CA VAL A 969 24.68 -32.93 -11.16
C VAL A 969 25.89 -32.89 -10.25
N THR A 970 27.10 -32.95 -10.83
CA THR A 970 28.36 -32.79 -10.10
C THR A 970 28.97 -31.41 -10.39
N ASP A 971 28.57 -30.41 -9.60
CA ASP A 971 29.19 -29.09 -9.61
C ASP A 971 29.69 -28.75 -8.19
N SER A 972 31.01 -28.68 -8.00
CA SER A 972 31.61 -28.34 -6.70
C SER A 972 31.65 -26.84 -6.41
N SER A 973 31.45 -26.00 -7.41
CA SER A 973 31.49 -24.55 -7.30
C SER A 973 30.17 -23.97 -6.80
N LEU A 974 29.04 -24.61 -7.14
CA LEU A 974 27.72 -24.15 -6.72
C LEU A 974 27.57 -24.09 -5.19
N ALA A 975 27.27 -22.89 -4.72
CA ALA A 975 27.15 -22.53 -3.31
C ALA A 975 25.87 -21.72 -3.04
N LYS A 976 25.60 -21.54 -1.75
CA LYS A 976 24.51 -20.70 -1.29
C LYS A 976 24.81 -19.23 -1.57
N GLY A 977 23.88 -18.52 -2.18
CA GLY A 977 24.00 -17.13 -2.62
C GLY A 977 24.27 -16.99 -4.12
N ASP A 978 24.65 -18.08 -4.79
CA ASP A 978 24.95 -18.02 -6.22
C ASP A 978 23.67 -17.69 -6.99
N VAL A 979 23.82 -16.75 -7.93
CA VAL A 979 22.79 -16.42 -8.91
C VAL A 979 23.00 -17.30 -10.15
N VAL A 980 21.96 -17.99 -10.58
CA VAL A 980 22.05 -19.08 -11.56
C VAL A 980 20.93 -19.05 -12.59
N VAL A 981 21.17 -19.73 -13.72
CA VAL A 981 20.13 -20.18 -14.65
C VAL A 981 20.00 -21.71 -14.51
N LEU A 982 18.79 -22.19 -14.26
CA LEU A 982 18.45 -23.60 -14.10
C LEU A 982 17.93 -24.15 -15.43
N GLU A 983 18.38 -25.34 -15.82
CA GLU A 983 17.77 -26.13 -16.89
C GLU A 983 16.79 -27.12 -16.26
N LEU A 984 15.51 -26.99 -16.58
CA LEU A 984 14.40 -27.80 -16.08
C LEU A 984 13.87 -28.72 -17.17
N ASP A 985 13.47 -29.92 -16.76
CA ASP A 985 12.71 -30.85 -17.59
C ASP A 985 11.32 -30.26 -17.94
N LYS A 986 10.95 -30.16 -19.22
CA LYS A 986 9.67 -29.55 -19.67
C LYS A 986 8.44 -30.34 -19.22
N ASP A 987 8.56 -31.66 -19.07
CA ASP A 987 7.47 -32.52 -18.59
C ASP A 987 7.40 -32.53 -17.05
N ASN A 988 8.44 -32.02 -16.38
CA ASN A 988 8.57 -31.97 -14.94
C ASN A 988 9.42 -30.79 -14.47
N ASN A 989 8.81 -29.59 -14.43
CA ASN A 989 9.41 -28.31 -14.01
C ASN A 989 9.93 -28.28 -12.54
N THR A 990 10.02 -29.43 -11.87
CA THR A 990 10.64 -29.59 -10.55
C THR A 990 11.95 -30.40 -10.58
N LEU A 991 12.33 -30.90 -11.75
CA LEU A 991 13.55 -31.66 -11.99
C LEU A 991 14.57 -30.79 -12.74
N VAL A 992 15.63 -30.40 -12.03
CA VAL A 992 16.77 -29.67 -12.59
C VAL A 992 17.74 -30.65 -13.22
N GLN A 993 18.05 -30.44 -14.50
CA GLN A 993 18.99 -31.23 -15.29
C GLN A 993 20.40 -30.57 -15.33
N GLY A 994 20.46 -29.23 -15.23
CA GLY A 994 21.71 -28.47 -15.32
C GLY A 994 21.67 -27.12 -14.57
N PHE A 995 22.86 -26.54 -14.37
CA PHE A 995 23.04 -25.20 -13.78
C PHE A 995 24.07 -24.40 -14.58
N ALA A 996 23.78 -23.13 -14.84
CA ALA A 996 24.76 -22.15 -15.28
C ALA A 996 24.99 -21.08 -14.21
N THR A 997 26.24 -20.65 -14.07
CA THR A 997 26.68 -19.54 -13.21
C THR A 997 27.49 -18.55 -14.06
N ALA A 998 27.92 -17.41 -13.50
CA ALA A 998 28.84 -16.50 -14.20
C ALA A 998 30.16 -17.15 -14.67
N THR A 999 30.51 -18.33 -14.15
CA THR A 999 31.79 -19.01 -14.45
C THR A 999 31.68 -20.43 -14.97
N SER A 1000 30.49 -21.03 -14.93
CA SER A 1000 30.19 -22.39 -15.38
C SER A 1000 28.94 -22.42 -16.25
N ASP A 1001 28.89 -23.33 -17.22
CA ASP A 1001 27.79 -23.43 -18.17
C ASP A 1001 27.11 -24.81 -18.09
N ILE A 1002 25.86 -24.89 -18.58
CA ILE A 1002 25.07 -26.13 -18.64
C ILE A 1002 25.69 -27.10 -19.65
N THR A 1003 26.21 -26.58 -20.77
CA THR A 1003 26.85 -27.39 -21.82
C THR A 1003 28.33 -27.65 -21.51
N ASN A 1004 28.77 -28.90 -21.74
CA ASN A 1004 30.17 -29.33 -21.55
C ASN A 1004 31.01 -29.25 -22.84
N ASP A 1005 30.51 -28.61 -23.89
CA ASP A 1005 31.16 -28.54 -25.20
C ASP A 1005 32.11 -27.33 -25.35
N GLY A 1006 32.12 -26.44 -24.37
CA GLY A 1006 32.96 -25.26 -24.33
C GLY A 1006 32.33 -24.01 -24.94
N THR A 1007 31.06 -24.05 -25.35
CA THR A 1007 30.26 -22.83 -25.56
C THR A 1007 29.94 -22.21 -24.20
N LYS A 1008 29.94 -20.88 -24.13
CA LYS A 1008 29.54 -20.13 -22.94
C LYS A 1008 28.21 -19.45 -23.21
N GLU A 1009 27.19 -20.26 -23.38
CA GLU A 1009 25.87 -19.86 -23.84
C GLU A 1009 25.03 -19.21 -22.73
N TYR A 1010 25.10 -19.73 -21.51
CA TYR A 1010 24.27 -19.26 -20.40
C TYR A 1010 25.09 -18.51 -19.34
N ALA A 1011 26.41 -18.75 -19.28
CA ALA A 1011 27.30 -18.02 -18.38
C ALA A 1011 27.42 -16.52 -18.71
N THR A 1012 27.12 -16.10 -19.94
CA THR A 1012 27.10 -14.69 -20.37
C THR A 1012 25.90 -13.92 -19.84
N ARG A 1013 24.83 -14.61 -19.45
CA ARG A 1013 23.61 -14.00 -18.91
C ARG A 1013 23.77 -13.50 -17.47
N VAL A 1014 24.78 -13.98 -16.74
CA VAL A 1014 25.04 -13.60 -15.35
C VAL A 1014 26.30 -12.74 -15.27
N THR A 1015 26.14 -11.45 -14.98
CA THR A 1015 27.26 -10.52 -14.79
C THR A 1015 27.31 -10.07 -13.34
N THR A 1016 28.48 -10.22 -12.70
CA THR A 1016 28.65 -9.98 -11.26
C THR A 1016 29.55 -8.79 -10.98
N GLY A 1017 29.42 -8.21 -9.78
CA GLY A 1017 30.34 -7.18 -9.29
C GLY A 1017 30.17 -5.79 -9.91
N LEU A 1018 28.99 -5.49 -10.46
CA LEU A 1018 28.70 -4.20 -11.07
C LEU A 1018 28.49 -3.11 -10.00
N THR A 1019 28.75 -1.87 -10.37
CA THR A 1019 28.52 -0.69 -9.51
C THR A 1019 27.57 0.26 -10.20
N VAL A 1020 26.46 0.58 -9.53
CA VAL A 1020 25.38 1.40 -10.06
C VAL A 1020 25.83 2.85 -10.12
N SER A 1021 25.65 3.47 -11.28
CA SER A 1021 25.90 4.89 -11.53
C SER A 1021 24.61 5.70 -11.34
N SER A 1022 23.53 5.29 -12.00
CA SER A 1022 22.21 5.95 -11.92
C SER A 1022 21.09 4.92 -12.06
N VAL A 1023 19.91 5.27 -11.55
CA VAL A 1023 18.69 4.49 -11.66
C VAL A 1023 17.57 5.43 -12.09
N ASP A 1024 16.93 5.08 -13.19
CA ASP A 1024 15.73 5.73 -13.72
C ASP A 1024 14.58 4.73 -13.53
N VAL A 1025 13.73 4.99 -12.53
CA VAL A 1025 12.67 4.06 -12.13
C VAL A 1025 11.50 4.12 -13.09
N GLY A 1026 11.18 5.31 -13.61
CA GLY A 1026 10.15 5.49 -14.64
C GLY A 1026 10.42 4.67 -15.89
N ASN A 1027 11.64 4.73 -16.43
CA ASN A 1027 12.03 3.91 -17.57
C ASN A 1027 12.46 2.49 -17.17
N LYS A 1028 12.42 2.16 -15.87
CA LYS A 1028 12.91 0.91 -15.28
C LYS A 1028 14.37 0.59 -15.64
N THR A 1029 15.23 1.59 -15.85
CA THR A 1029 16.63 1.38 -16.27
C THR A 1029 17.66 1.62 -15.16
N VAL A 1030 18.76 0.88 -15.24
CA VAL A 1030 19.91 0.97 -14.35
C VAL A 1030 21.16 1.12 -15.20
N THR A 1031 21.87 2.24 -15.03
CA THR A 1031 23.15 2.49 -15.67
C THR A 1031 24.28 2.21 -14.69
N PHE A 1032 25.29 1.46 -15.13
CA PHE A 1032 26.45 1.09 -14.32
C PHE A 1032 27.67 1.95 -14.65
N THR A 1033 28.68 1.95 -13.78
CA THR A 1033 29.90 2.78 -13.94
C THR A 1033 30.78 2.43 -15.15
N ASN A 1034 30.47 1.34 -15.86
CA ASN A 1034 31.08 0.95 -17.13
C ASN A 1034 30.30 1.48 -18.35
N ASP A 1035 29.34 2.39 -18.14
CA ASP A 1035 28.43 2.98 -19.13
C ASP A 1035 27.44 1.99 -19.75
N GLU A 1036 27.38 0.74 -19.28
CA GLU A 1036 26.35 -0.22 -19.68
C GLU A 1036 25.03 0.09 -18.97
N THR A 1037 23.93 0.08 -19.72
CA THR A 1037 22.58 0.34 -19.21
C THR A 1037 21.70 -0.87 -19.47
N TYR A 1038 20.94 -1.25 -18.45
CA TYR A 1038 20.05 -2.39 -18.47
C TYR A 1038 18.65 -1.98 -18.04
N LYS A 1039 17.61 -2.55 -18.65
CA LYS A 1039 16.20 -2.31 -18.30
C LYS A 1039 15.67 -3.50 -17.50
N LEU A 1040 14.97 -3.26 -16.40
CA LEU A 1040 14.27 -4.31 -15.66
C LEU A 1040 13.11 -4.82 -16.52
N ALA A 1041 13.05 -6.13 -16.73
CA ALA A 1041 11.91 -6.76 -17.42
C ALA A 1041 10.62 -6.61 -16.59
N ASP A 1042 9.44 -6.71 -17.19
CA ASP A 1042 8.17 -6.51 -16.45
C ASP A 1042 7.91 -7.52 -15.32
N SER A 1043 8.51 -8.71 -15.40
CA SER A 1043 8.51 -9.71 -14.33
C SER A 1043 9.81 -9.74 -13.54
N GLY A 1044 10.69 -8.76 -13.79
CA GLY A 1044 12.00 -8.68 -13.17
C GLY A 1044 11.88 -8.23 -11.72
N LEU A 1045 12.81 -8.68 -10.88
CA LEU A 1045 12.84 -8.34 -9.46
C LEU A 1045 14.16 -7.69 -9.08
N VAL A 1046 14.11 -6.78 -8.13
CA VAL A 1046 15.29 -6.29 -7.41
C VAL A 1046 15.34 -6.99 -6.06
N LEU A 1047 16.45 -7.68 -5.80
CA LEU A 1047 16.59 -8.56 -4.65
C LEU A 1047 17.72 -8.09 -3.74
N ASP A 1048 17.47 -8.03 -2.43
CA ASP A 1048 18.52 -7.93 -1.43
C ASP A 1048 19.03 -9.33 -1.07
N GLY A 1049 20.12 -9.73 -1.72
CA GLY A 1049 20.80 -11.01 -1.50
C GLY A 1049 21.87 -10.96 -0.41
N LYS A 1050 21.96 -9.89 0.39
CA LYS A 1050 23.01 -9.77 1.43
C LYS A 1050 22.88 -10.81 2.54
N ASP A 1051 21.66 -11.26 2.86
CA ASP A 1051 21.42 -12.43 3.71
C ASP A 1051 20.84 -13.55 2.86
N ASN A 1052 21.68 -14.53 2.52
CA ASN A 1052 21.26 -15.63 1.66
C ASN A 1052 20.18 -16.53 2.32
N ASN A 1053 19.79 -16.32 3.60
CA ASN A 1053 18.64 -17.01 4.24
C ASN A 1053 17.32 -16.21 4.18
N ASP A 1054 17.39 -14.94 3.79
CA ASP A 1054 16.29 -13.99 3.86
C ASP A 1054 16.41 -13.04 2.66
N ILE A 1055 16.15 -13.59 1.47
CA ILE A 1055 16.11 -12.82 0.23
C ILE A 1055 14.81 -12.04 0.24
N SER A 1056 14.91 -10.72 0.27
CA SER A 1056 13.76 -9.83 0.20
C SER A 1056 13.77 -9.06 -1.11
N GLU A 1057 12.61 -8.94 -1.73
CA GLU A 1057 12.39 -7.99 -2.82
C GLU A 1057 12.56 -6.53 -2.34
N LYS A 1058 13.02 -5.68 -3.25
CA LYS A 1058 13.37 -4.28 -3.05
C LYS A 1058 12.82 -3.44 -4.19
N SER A 1059 12.76 -2.14 -3.93
CA SER A 1059 12.46 -1.14 -4.97
C SER A 1059 13.59 -1.07 -5.98
N LEU A 1060 13.30 -0.66 -7.21
CA LEU A 1060 14.34 -0.35 -8.18
C LEU A 1060 15.21 0.84 -7.70
N SER A 1061 14.59 1.83 -7.06
CA SER A 1061 15.28 2.98 -6.46
C SER A 1061 16.31 2.57 -5.39
N ASP A 1062 16.12 1.43 -4.72
CA ASP A 1062 17.05 0.90 -3.72
C ASP A 1062 18.41 0.54 -4.32
N LEU A 1063 18.55 0.43 -5.65
CA LEU A 1063 19.84 0.21 -6.31
C LEU A 1063 20.73 1.46 -6.36
N ARG A 1064 20.18 2.66 -6.09
CA ARG A 1064 20.96 3.91 -6.13
C ARG A 1064 22.16 3.85 -5.18
N GLY A 1065 23.34 4.12 -5.74
CA GLY A 1065 24.60 4.12 -5.02
C GLY A 1065 25.05 2.73 -4.51
N LYS A 1066 24.45 1.64 -4.97
CA LYS A 1066 24.89 0.28 -4.61
C LYS A 1066 26.08 -0.16 -5.46
N SER A 1067 26.95 -0.91 -4.81
CA SER A 1067 28.10 -1.60 -5.43
C SER A 1067 27.95 -3.10 -5.23
N ASN A 1068 28.60 -3.90 -6.07
CA ASN A 1068 28.52 -5.35 -6.06
C ASN A 1068 27.10 -5.86 -6.36
N VAL A 1069 26.50 -5.30 -7.41
CA VAL A 1069 25.23 -5.77 -7.98
C VAL A 1069 25.53 -6.85 -9.01
N THR A 1070 24.80 -7.96 -8.92
CA THR A 1070 24.80 -9.01 -9.92
C THR A 1070 23.53 -8.92 -10.73
N ILE A 1071 23.65 -8.97 -12.05
CA ILE A 1071 22.53 -8.99 -12.98
C ILE A 1071 22.36 -10.38 -13.58
N VAL A 1072 21.11 -10.75 -13.83
CA VAL A 1072 20.74 -11.88 -14.68
C VAL A 1072 19.88 -11.38 -15.81
N MET A 1073 20.34 -11.54 -17.05
CA MET A 1073 19.57 -11.18 -18.23
C MET A 1073 18.36 -12.08 -18.41
N ASP A 1074 17.23 -11.53 -18.85
CA ASP A 1074 16.00 -12.29 -19.14
C ASP A 1074 16.15 -13.17 -20.39
N GLU A 1075 17.07 -12.79 -21.29
CA GLU A 1075 17.42 -13.54 -22.50
C GLU A 1075 18.95 -13.71 -22.64
N LYS A 1076 19.38 -14.44 -23.68
CA LYS A 1076 20.80 -14.75 -23.94
C LYS A 1076 21.64 -13.53 -24.36
N ASP A 1077 21.07 -12.68 -25.21
CA ASP A 1077 21.69 -11.48 -25.75
C ASP A 1077 20.67 -10.32 -25.67
N GLY A 1078 20.70 -9.55 -24.59
CA GLY A 1078 19.71 -8.51 -24.34
C GLY A 1078 20.13 -7.47 -23.31
N SER A 1079 19.43 -6.32 -23.33
CA SER A 1079 19.57 -5.28 -22.29
C SER A 1079 18.57 -5.46 -21.13
N PHE A 1080 17.68 -6.45 -21.24
CA PHE A 1080 16.64 -6.72 -20.26
C PHE A 1080 17.12 -7.65 -19.15
N VAL A 1081 16.85 -7.27 -17.90
CA VAL A 1081 17.33 -7.94 -16.70
C VAL A 1081 16.14 -8.53 -15.94
N LYS A 1082 16.23 -9.83 -15.68
CA LYS A 1082 15.30 -10.57 -14.84
C LYS A 1082 15.56 -10.32 -13.36
N PHE A 1083 16.83 -10.26 -12.94
CA PHE A 1083 17.18 -9.94 -11.55
C PHE A 1083 18.31 -8.94 -11.43
N PHE A 1084 18.11 -7.91 -10.62
CA PHE A 1084 19.20 -7.18 -9.98
C PHE A 1084 19.35 -7.68 -8.55
N VAL A 1085 20.49 -8.31 -8.25
CA VAL A 1085 20.75 -8.87 -6.92
C VAL A 1085 21.84 -8.06 -6.24
N MET A 1086 21.51 -7.42 -5.11
CA MET A 1086 22.49 -6.79 -4.24
C MET A 1086 23.21 -7.85 -3.41
N GLU A 1087 24.49 -8.04 -3.66
CA GLU A 1087 25.29 -9.03 -2.93
C GLU A 1087 26.06 -8.39 -1.76
N PRO A 1088 26.50 -9.18 -0.76
CA PRO A 1088 27.38 -8.68 0.30
C PRO A 1088 28.65 -8.08 -0.31
N ALA A 1089 29.10 -6.92 0.19
CA ALA A 1089 30.41 -6.39 -0.20
C ALA A 1089 31.51 -7.39 0.25
N ASN A 1090 32.28 -7.89 -0.71
CA ASN A 1090 33.40 -8.82 -0.47
C ASN A 1090 34.54 -8.21 0.35
#